data_AF-A0A6J2FII2-F1
#
_entry.id   AF-A0A6J2FII2-F1
#
_cell.length_a   1.000
_cell.length_b   1.000
_cell.length_c   1.000
_cell.angle_alpha   90.00
_cell.angle_beta   90.00
_cell.angle_gamma   90.00
#
_symmetry.space_group_name_H-M   'P 1'
#
loop_
_entity.id
_entity.type
_entity.pdbx_description
1 polymer ?
#
loop_
_entity_poly.entity_id
_entity_poly.type
_entity_poly.pdbx_seq_one_letter_code
_entity_poly.pdbx_strand_id
1 'polypeptide(L)'
;MSVLTSPRGKVEVVHCRRTESQDIYCIKNLIRKFTQKLFGRLNIIYLLEKANLAVTLCNDKEAIMAQATFVDYPNWNVSNQDNWVSVFRELDSEIPCTPLNTLFLHLFVAVDEYSVGCCREIIRTVFKAVPELHFIFLIVPSYMSLGSTLITVFEQVGNIPSLTYDEDFAVHICHRHNHYPQLHIRNARVEDHDDLMPIFMRYDTLLKETYGEYFLAELIEAQDEENHAVVCEVEGVAVGFMSVCSRVNMQLLHECFDLGPFHGLCIPHPDDVLQPPEELSIKGSQDAELGTSNHSSPEIVEEPREPVSPEAMEGIQGRITEEATAEELLSVVHTGNTSEMEDIENLTQQSTMGDTDGCVSCLRLASISMPEETSDFRPIYKGASAAFCIQLFCIEEKYEARSLDFMNFVFSLFPDKNFCIISLPHLTPEFVLIQNFVKIVPFNNCTLEQDLYVFHRAGLLKSIKIRLATLLDTPGVENLVSTLMLNKSILEDLKQYNEARRDHDGTPMKAFVAEVAEQIVGIAVIRDEMDVEYIRSHYNIEDFIFFSHHQREEHGHLYHFALNPVFRHYTKFFLKEILRLGYKSCLYYPVYPQIREGKFQSSYAHSLTSALHYLVPVRPRRQIVYPLEKLGINAPSKAVSKDPLSYALNHTNRKLTLEPKITVNAKIVVVGASNVGISFLETLVFCSHLKFSNLTLISTHGLPGKKLLGTEQRKFLASDHCFHDQDYALMSLCSWVNVVVGRMIAIDRAAKHVVLSKKEIVRYDHLILCTGQQYQVPCPTGADISQHVTNREIPNSGKQQYTDKVPCNHFTLNDEEDCCKALSWIRNNSIIAEDVLQLL
;
A
#
# COMPACT_ATOMS: atom_id res chain seq x y z
N MET A 1 -15.29 19.18 -21.32
CA MET A 1 -14.83 19.70 -22.63
C MET A 1 -14.89 21.22 -22.58
N SER A 2 -14.07 21.89 -23.37
CA SER A 2 -13.94 23.35 -23.38
C SER A 2 -13.98 23.88 -24.81
N VAL A 3 -14.33 25.14 -25.01
CA VAL A 3 -14.58 25.70 -26.34
C VAL A 3 -13.52 26.74 -26.66
N LEU A 4 -12.76 26.55 -27.74
CA LEU A 4 -11.76 27.50 -28.22
C LEU A 4 -12.28 28.24 -29.47
N THR A 5 -12.12 29.56 -29.48
CA THR A 5 -12.44 30.41 -30.64
C THR A 5 -11.14 31.01 -31.18
N SER A 6 -10.92 30.88 -32.49
CA SER A 6 -9.74 31.47 -33.13
C SER A 6 -9.87 32.99 -33.33
N PRO A 7 -8.77 33.72 -33.59
CA PRO A 7 -8.81 35.11 -34.00
C PRO A 7 -9.60 35.39 -35.30
N ARG A 8 -10.06 34.34 -36.00
CA ARG A 8 -10.90 34.39 -37.20
C ARG A 8 -12.37 34.01 -36.93
N GLY A 9 -12.73 33.82 -35.65
CA GLY A 9 -14.09 33.44 -35.24
C GLY A 9 -14.44 31.96 -35.47
N LYS A 10 -13.49 31.12 -35.88
CA LYS A 10 -13.73 29.67 -36.00
C LYS A 10 -13.69 29.02 -34.62
N VAL A 11 -14.68 28.19 -34.34
CA VAL A 11 -14.83 27.48 -33.05
C VAL A 11 -14.40 26.01 -33.21
N GLU A 12 -13.65 25.51 -32.23
CA GLU A 12 -13.32 24.09 -32.05
C GLU A 12 -13.62 23.72 -30.58
N VAL A 13 -14.27 22.59 -30.35
CA VAL A 13 -14.40 22.01 -29.00
C VAL A 13 -13.19 21.12 -28.74
N VAL A 14 -12.67 21.16 -27.52
CA VAL A 14 -11.43 20.50 -27.11
C VAL A 14 -11.56 19.80 -25.75
N HIS A 15 -10.68 18.83 -25.53
CA HIS A 15 -10.50 18.16 -24.25
C HIS A 15 -9.01 17.87 -24.01
N CYS A 16 -8.62 17.75 -22.74
CA CYS A 16 -7.27 17.38 -22.34
C CYS A 16 -7.20 15.91 -21.92
N ARG A 17 -6.10 15.23 -22.28
CA ARG A 17 -5.68 13.93 -21.71
C ARG A 17 -4.18 13.96 -21.36
N ARG A 18 -3.67 12.95 -20.65
CA ARG A 18 -2.21 12.79 -20.48
C ARG A 18 -1.59 12.44 -21.84
N THR A 19 -0.34 12.86 -22.07
CA THR A 19 0.36 12.54 -23.32
C THR A 19 0.71 11.06 -23.42
N GLU A 20 0.48 10.49 -24.60
CA GLU A 20 0.74 9.10 -24.92
C GLU A 20 1.94 8.94 -25.88
N SER A 21 2.53 7.74 -25.93
CA SER A 21 3.62 7.42 -26.85
C SER A 21 3.24 7.56 -28.33
N GLN A 22 1.95 7.44 -28.66
CA GLN A 22 1.41 7.63 -30.00
C GLN A 22 1.44 9.11 -30.43
N ASP A 23 1.31 10.05 -29.48
CA ASP A 23 1.28 11.50 -29.75
C ASP A 23 2.61 12.02 -30.34
N ILE A 24 3.72 11.29 -30.10
CA ILE A 24 5.10 11.71 -30.39
C ILE A 24 5.32 12.12 -31.85
N TYR A 25 4.65 11.49 -32.82
CA TYR A 25 4.76 11.87 -34.23
C TYR A 25 4.13 13.25 -34.48
N CYS A 26 2.93 13.48 -33.97
CA CYS A 26 2.21 14.74 -34.10
C CYS A 26 2.88 15.88 -33.33
N ILE A 27 3.38 15.61 -32.11
CA ILE A 27 4.20 16.56 -31.33
C ILE A 27 5.41 17.02 -32.15
N LYS A 28 6.16 16.09 -32.77
CA LYS A 28 7.32 16.41 -33.63
C LYS A 28 6.94 17.29 -34.82
N ASN A 29 5.76 17.11 -35.41
CA ASN A 29 5.27 17.93 -36.51
C ASN A 29 4.86 19.36 -36.09
N LEU A 30 4.52 19.59 -34.81
CA LEU A 30 4.22 20.92 -34.26
C LEU A 30 5.49 21.69 -33.81
N ILE A 31 6.65 21.04 -33.67
CA ILE A 31 7.91 21.68 -33.27
C ILE A 31 8.42 22.59 -34.40
N ARG A 32 8.71 23.84 -34.04
CA ARG A 32 9.18 24.88 -34.97
C ARG A 32 10.60 25.34 -34.62
N LYS A 33 11.25 26.04 -35.55
CA LYS A 33 12.53 26.73 -35.30
C LYS A 33 12.46 27.70 -34.12
N PHE A 34 11.29 28.25 -33.80
CA PHE A 34 11.06 29.09 -32.62
C PHE A 34 11.04 28.25 -31.33
N THR A 35 10.27 27.16 -31.29
CA THR A 35 10.26 26.17 -30.19
C THR A 35 11.68 25.70 -29.83
N GLN A 36 12.48 25.36 -30.86
CA GLN A 36 13.86 24.90 -30.70
C GLN A 36 14.84 25.97 -30.16
N LYS A 37 14.46 27.26 -30.15
CA LYS A 37 15.25 28.34 -29.52
C LYS A 37 14.81 28.60 -28.07
N LEU A 38 13.52 28.50 -27.76
CA LEU A 38 13.00 28.67 -26.39
C LEU A 38 13.37 27.49 -25.48
N PHE A 39 13.23 26.27 -25.99
CA PHE A 39 13.35 25.02 -25.22
C PHE A 39 14.57 24.16 -25.64
N GLY A 40 15.39 24.64 -26.57
CA GLY A 40 16.56 23.91 -27.07
C GLY A 40 16.24 22.72 -27.98
N ARG A 41 17.24 21.84 -28.19
CA ARG A 41 17.14 20.64 -29.04
C ARG A 41 16.76 19.40 -28.22
N LEU A 42 15.47 19.27 -27.93
CA LEU A 42 14.93 18.21 -27.09
C LEU A 42 14.74 16.87 -27.82
N ASN A 43 15.16 15.77 -27.18
CA ASN A 43 14.66 14.43 -27.54
C ASN A 43 13.30 14.22 -26.87
N ILE A 44 12.23 14.31 -27.66
CA ILE A 44 10.84 14.22 -27.19
C ILE A 44 10.52 12.89 -26.50
N ILE A 45 11.14 11.79 -26.92
CA ILE A 45 10.90 10.46 -26.31
C ILE A 45 11.45 10.45 -24.88
N TYR A 46 12.72 10.86 -24.73
CA TYR A 46 13.39 10.98 -23.44
C TYR A 46 12.72 11.99 -22.51
N LEU A 47 12.28 13.14 -23.04
CA LEU A 47 11.62 14.17 -22.23
C LEU A 47 10.26 13.70 -21.70
N LEU A 48 9.44 13.03 -22.52
CA LEU A 48 8.16 12.50 -22.05
C LEU A 48 8.33 11.35 -21.05
N GLU A 49 9.39 10.56 -21.19
CA GLU A 49 9.73 9.46 -20.28
C GLU A 49 10.14 9.94 -18.88
N LYS A 50 10.91 11.04 -18.80
CA LYS A 50 11.39 11.62 -17.54
C LYS A 50 10.41 12.62 -16.89
N ALA A 51 9.33 12.98 -17.59
CA ALA A 51 8.38 13.99 -17.13
C ALA A 51 7.57 13.54 -15.90
N ASN A 52 7.26 14.49 -15.01
CA ASN A 52 6.29 14.26 -13.94
C ASN A 52 4.86 14.34 -14.48
N LEU A 53 4.59 15.27 -15.42
CA LEU A 53 3.29 15.44 -16.07
C LEU A 53 3.47 15.90 -17.51
N ALA A 54 2.75 15.27 -18.44
CA ALA A 54 2.63 15.73 -19.83
C ALA A 54 1.15 15.71 -20.23
N VAL A 55 0.69 16.80 -20.86
CA VAL A 55 -0.73 17.03 -21.20
C VAL A 55 -0.85 17.27 -22.70
N THR A 56 -1.73 16.50 -23.35
CA THR A 56 -2.12 16.64 -24.75
C THR A 56 -3.53 17.25 -24.81
N LEU A 57 -3.74 18.22 -25.70
CA LEU A 57 -5.04 18.81 -26.00
C LEU A 57 -5.52 18.32 -27.37
N CYS A 58 -6.61 17.58 -27.40
CA CYS A 58 -7.28 17.09 -28.61
C CYS A 58 -8.54 17.93 -28.92
N ASN A 59 -8.97 17.96 -30.18
CA ASN A 59 -10.34 18.32 -30.55
C ASN A 59 -11.26 17.09 -30.62
N ASP A 60 -12.54 17.30 -30.94
CA ASP A 60 -13.57 16.24 -31.11
C ASP A 60 -13.24 15.12 -32.12
N LYS A 61 -12.14 15.25 -32.87
CA LYS A 61 -11.69 14.28 -33.88
C LYS A 61 -10.38 13.58 -33.49
N GLU A 62 -9.99 13.65 -32.21
CA GLU A 62 -8.70 13.22 -31.68
C GLU A 62 -7.47 13.84 -32.39
N ALA A 63 -7.65 14.98 -33.08
CA ALA A 63 -6.53 15.70 -33.66
C ALA A 63 -5.84 16.55 -32.60
N ILE A 64 -4.53 16.38 -32.45
CA ILE A 64 -3.73 17.08 -31.44
C ILE A 64 -3.59 18.56 -31.82
N MET A 65 -4.19 19.43 -30.99
CA MET A 65 -4.20 20.88 -31.12
C MET A 65 -3.01 21.53 -30.39
N ALA A 66 -2.57 20.93 -29.28
CA ALA A 66 -1.40 21.35 -28.51
C ALA A 66 -0.89 20.25 -27.56
N GLN A 67 0.34 20.42 -27.07
CA GLN A 67 0.94 19.57 -26.05
C GLN A 67 1.91 20.38 -25.17
N ALA A 68 1.99 20.04 -23.88
CA ALA A 68 2.96 20.60 -22.96
C ALA A 68 3.54 19.55 -21.99
N THR A 69 4.81 19.72 -21.62
CA THR A 69 5.52 18.82 -20.70
C THR A 69 6.08 19.58 -19.50
N PHE A 70 5.89 19.03 -18.30
CA PHE A 70 6.23 19.63 -17.01
C PHE A 70 7.09 18.69 -16.16
N VAL A 71 8.10 19.27 -15.50
CA VAL A 71 9.09 18.52 -14.69
C VAL A 71 9.38 19.27 -13.38
N ASP A 72 9.89 18.57 -12.37
CA ASP A 72 10.20 19.06 -11.02
C ASP A 72 11.56 19.79 -10.85
N TYR A 73 12.23 20.11 -11.96
CA TYR A 73 13.45 20.92 -12.01
C TYR A 73 13.52 21.80 -13.29
N PRO A 74 14.34 22.86 -13.32
CA PRO A 74 14.56 23.74 -14.48
C PRO A 74 14.74 23.09 -15.86
N ASN A 75 14.24 23.77 -16.90
CA ASN A 75 14.38 23.33 -18.30
C ASN A 75 15.69 23.77 -18.98
N TRP A 76 16.56 24.49 -18.26
CA TRP A 76 17.92 24.88 -18.66
C TRP A 76 18.87 24.75 -17.46
N ASN A 77 20.18 24.67 -17.72
CA ASN A 77 21.24 24.47 -16.72
C ASN A 77 21.55 25.73 -15.87
N VAL A 78 20.53 26.40 -15.33
CA VAL A 78 20.68 27.53 -14.39
C VAL A 78 20.88 27.06 -12.94
N SER A 79 20.49 25.82 -12.63
CA SER A 79 20.73 25.18 -11.32
C SER A 79 20.59 23.66 -11.42
N ASN A 80 21.22 22.93 -10.50
CA ASN A 80 21.06 21.48 -10.38
C ASN A 80 19.65 21.12 -9.90
N GLN A 81 19.17 19.91 -10.23
CA GLN A 81 17.80 19.48 -9.93
C GLN A 81 17.49 19.41 -8.43
N ASP A 82 18.49 19.28 -7.57
CA ASP A 82 18.39 19.23 -6.10
C ASP A 82 18.29 20.62 -5.47
N ASN A 83 19.10 21.58 -5.92
CA ASN A 83 19.35 22.84 -5.25
C ASN A 83 18.62 24.06 -5.86
N TRP A 84 17.80 23.90 -6.91
CA TRP A 84 17.15 25.03 -7.60
C TRP A 84 16.41 26.01 -6.65
N VAL A 85 15.89 25.52 -5.53
CA VAL A 85 15.12 26.28 -4.53
C VAL A 85 15.94 27.41 -3.86
N SER A 86 17.27 27.28 -3.74
CA SER A 86 18.11 28.37 -3.21
C SER A 86 18.22 29.52 -4.23
N VAL A 87 18.64 29.18 -5.45
CA VAL A 87 18.84 30.13 -6.56
C VAL A 87 17.55 30.92 -6.88
N PHE A 88 16.39 30.28 -6.81
CA PHE A 88 15.10 30.95 -7.06
C PHE A 88 14.66 31.86 -5.90
N ARG A 89 15.10 31.60 -4.66
CA ARG A 89 14.88 32.48 -3.50
C ARG A 89 15.87 33.65 -3.44
N GLU A 90 17.06 33.47 -4.03
CA GLU A 90 18.04 34.54 -4.25
C GLU A 90 17.62 35.49 -5.38
N LEU A 91 16.88 34.98 -6.38
CA LEU A 91 16.23 35.81 -7.40
C LEU A 91 15.10 36.67 -6.81
N ASP A 92 14.19 36.04 -6.06
CA ASP A 92 13.06 36.72 -5.41
C ASP A 92 12.69 35.99 -4.11
N SER A 93 12.85 36.67 -2.97
CA SER A 93 12.52 36.13 -1.65
C SER A 93 11.04 36.25 -1.27
N GLU A 94 10.24 37.05 -1.99
CA GLU A 94 8.81 37.21 -1.75
C GLU A 94 7.98 36.06 -2.38
N ILE A 95 8.54 35.32 -3.34
CA ILE A 95 7.90 34.16 -3.97
C ILE A 95 8.15 32.88 -3.13
N PRO A 96 7.14 32.30 -2.45
CA PRO A 96 7.31 31.12 -1.60
C PRO A 96 7.34 29.82 -2.43
N CYS A 97 8.25 29.73 -3.39
CA CYS A 97 8.44 28.54 -4.23
C CYS A 97 9.03 27.37 -3.42
N THR A 98 8.48 26.18 -3.62
CA THR A 98 8.91 24.93 -3.00
C THR A 98 8.75 23.78 -3.99
N PRO A 99 9.48 22.65 -3.83
CA PRO A 99 9.29 21.47 -4.67
C PRO A 99 7.89 20.87 -4.59
N LEU A 100 7.11 21.17 -3.54
CA LEU A 100 5.70 20.77 -3.42
C LEU A 100 4.81 21.57 -4.38
N ASN A 101 4.96 22.90 -4.41
CA ASN A 101 4.03 23.82 -5.06
C ASN A 101 4.47 24.33 -6.44
N THR A 102 5.56 23.78 -7.00
CA THR A 102 6.22 24.27 -8.21
C THR A 102 6.49 23.16 -9.25
N LEU A 103 6.31 23.50 -10.53
CA LEU A 103 6.78 22.74 -11.69
C LEU A 103 7.38 23.68 -12.75
N PHE A 104 8.18 23.13 -13.67
CA PHE A 104 8.81 23.86 -14.77
C PHE A 104 8.26 23.41 -16.12
N LEU A 105 7.97 24.34 -17.02
CA LEU A 105 7.53 24.06 -18.39
C LEU A 105 8.74 23.75 -19.28
N HIS A 106 8.93 22.47 -19.64
CA HIS A 106 10.05 22.00 -20.47
C HIS A 106 9.74 22.03 -21.97
N LEU A 107 8.47 21.98 -22.36
CA LEU A 107 8.04 22.04 -23.75
C LEU A 107 6.63 22.59 -23.85
N PHE A 108 6.39 23.46 -24.83
CA PHE A 108 5.05 23.81 -25.31
C PHE A 108 5.02 23.84 -26.84
N VAL A 109 4.04 23.16 -27.44
CA VAL A 109 3.75 23.20 -28.89
C VAL A 109 2.24 23.32 -29.12
N ALA A 110 1.83 24.05 -30.15
CA ALA A 110 0.43 24.25 -30.51
C ALA A 110 0.25 24.59 -31.99
N VAL A 111 -0.98 24.40 -32.48
CA VAL A 111 -1.45 24.96 -33.76
C VAL A 111 -1.66 26.48 -33.59
N ASP A 112 -1.01 27.29 -34.45
CA ASP A 112 -1.00 28.77 -34.35
C ASP A 112 -2.39 29.39 -34.16
N GLU A 113 -3.38 28.91 -34.91
CA GLU A 113 -4.73 29.50 -34.95
C GLU A 113 -5.43 29.49 -33.57
N TYR A 114 -5.07 28.56 -32.68
CA TYR A 114 -5.69 28.38 -31.35
C TYR A 114 -4.68 28.52 -30.21
N SER A 115 -3.41 28.83 -30.50
CA SER A 115 -2.28 28.66 -29.57
C SER A 115 -2.47 29.28 -28.19
N VAL A 116 -3.04 30.50 -28.12
CA VAL A 116 -3.37 31.21 -26.87
C VAL A 116 -4.42 30.47 -26.05
N GLY A 117 -5.50 30.03 -26.70
CA GLY A 117 -6.56 29.25 -26.06
C GLY A 117 -6.07 27.88 -25.57
N CYS A 118 -5.27 27.20 -26.41
CA CYS A 118 -4.64 25.93 -26.05
C CYS A 118 -3.71 26.08 -24.84
N CYS A 119 -2.89 27.14 -24.79
CA CYS A 119 -1.99 27.42 -23.68
C CYS A 119 -2.75 27.60 -22.37
N ARG A 120 -3.81 28.43 -22.39
CA ARG A 120 -4.64 28.72 -21.21
C ARG A 120 -5.36 27.47 -20.69
N GLU A 121 -5.94 26.64 -21.57
CA GLU A 121 -6.68 25.45 -21.12
C GLU A 121 -5.77 24.32 -20.64
N ILE A 122 -4.58 24.14 -21.23
CA ILE A 122 -3.57 23.22 -20.70
C ILE A 122 -3.12 23.66 -19.31
N ILE A 123 -2.80 24.93 -19.11
CA ILE A 123 -2.34 25.48 -17.82
C ILE A 123 -3.45 25.37 -16.75
N ARG A 124 -4.70 25.70 -17.10
CA ARG A 124 -5.87 25.50 -16.22
C ARG A 124 -6.06 24.02 -15.85
N THR A 125 -5.86 23.11 -16.81
CA THR A 125 -5.93 21.66 -16.56
C THR A 125 -4.83 21.19 -15.62
N VAL A 126 -3.60 21.66 -15.79
CA VAL A 126 -2.46 21.33 -14.89
C VAL A 126 -2.72 21.80 -13.46
N PHE A 127 -3.27 23.02 -13.28
CA PHE A 127 -3.68 23.54 -11.98
C PHE A 127 -4.96 22.90 -11.39
N LYS A 128 -5.76 22.14 -12.17
CA LYS A 128 -6.79 21.23 -11.63
C LYS A 128 -6.22 19.85 -11.28
N ALA A 129 -5.25 19.35 -12.06
CA ALA A 129 -4.68 18.01 -11.92
C ALA A 129 -3.67 17.86 -10.77
N VAL A 130 -3.05 18.95 -10.30
CA VAL A 130 -2.11 18.96 -9.17
C VAL A 130 -2.58 19.99 -8.12
N PRO A 131 -3.36 19.57 -7.10
CA PRO A 131 -3.99 20.48 -6.15
C PRO A 131 -3.02 21.32 -5.29
N GLU A 132 -1.77 20.89 -5.14
CA GLU A 132 -0.73 21.57 -4.35
C GLU A 132 0.06 22.59 -5.18
N LEU A 133 -0.03 22.51 -6.51
CA LEU A 133 0.68 23.40 -7.43
C LEU A 133 0.16 24.84 -7.27
N HIS A 134 1.07 25.79 -7.12
CA HIS A 134 0.80 27.23 -7.03
C HIS A 134 1.48 28.01 -8.17
N PHE A 135 2.67 27.54 -8.60
CA PHE A 135 3.53 28.21 -9.58
C PHE A 135 3.95 27.26 -10.70
N ILE A 136 3.96 27.76 -11.93
CA ILE A 136 4.66 27.13 -13.05
C ILE A 136 5.74 28.11 -13.51
N PHE A 137 7.01 27.69 -13.53
CA PHE A 137 8.11 28.50 -14.08
C PHE A 137 8.42 28.13 -15.52
N LEU A 138 8.92 29.11 -16.27
CA LEU A 138 9.47 28.95 -17.61
C LEU A 138 10.77 29.74 -17.70
N ILE A 139 11.85 29.07 -18.10
CA ILE A 139 13.18 29.65 -18.22
C ILE A 139 13.53 29.68 -19.71
N VAL A 140 13.99 30.83 -20.22
CA VAL A 140 14.35 31.01 -21.63
C VAL A 140 15.62 31.85 -21.76
N PRO A 141 16.42 31.72 -22.83
CA PRO A 141 17.57 32.62 -23.04
C PRO A 141 17.11 34.08 -23.10
N SER A 142 17.80 34.98 -22.39
CA SER A 142 17.39 36.39 -22.21
C SER A 142 17.20 37.18 -23.52
N TYR A 143 17.87 36.78 -24.60
CA TYR A 143 17.71 37.37 -25.94
C TYR A 143 16.49 36.85 -26.73
N MET A 144 15.69 35.93 -26.18
CA MET A 144 14.44 35.44 -26.76
C MET A 144 13.23 36.08 -26.07
N SER A 145 12.23 36.48 -26.86
CA SER A 145 10.90 36.78 -26.32
C SER A 145 10.03 35.52 -26.32
N LEU A 146 9.10 35.44 -25.35
CA LEU A 146 8.13 34.35 -25.21
C LEU A 146 7.16 34.18 -26.41
N GLY A 147 7.13 35.15 -27.33
CA GLY A 147 6.16 35.22 -28.42
C GLY A 147 4.75 35.53 -27.92
N SER A 148 3.80 35.74 -28.85
CA SER A 148 2.43 36.18 -28.56
C SER A 148 1.55 35.18 -27.82
N THR A 149 2.05 33.97 -27.51
CA THR A 149 1.28 32.93 -26.82
C THR A 149 1.64 32.85 -25.35
N LEU A 150 2.89 32.53 -25.01
CA LEU A 150 3.30 32.28 -23.62
C LEU A 150 3.26 33.57 -22.77
N ILE A 151 3.49 34.75 -23.38
CA ILE A 151 3.36 36.07 -22.73
C ILE A 151 1.92 36.41 -22.27
N THR A 152 0.91 35.60 -22.63
CA THR A 152 -0.50 35.80 -22.18
C THR A 152 -0.85 35.03 -20.89
N VAL A 153 0.16 34.40 -20.28
CA VAL A 153 0.10 33.42 -19.19
C VAL A 153 1.32 33.52 -18.25
N PHE A 154 2.48 33.93 -18.77
CA PHE A 154 3.74 34.05 -18.05
C PHE A 154 4.23 35.51 -17.95
N GLU A 155 4.61 35.91 -16.74
CA GLU A 155 5.16 37.23 -16.40
C GLU A 155 6.65 37.09 -16.04
N GLN A 156 7.50 38.05 -16.40
CA GLN A 156 8.95 37.97 -16.13
C GLN A 156 9.28 38.43 -14.71
N VAL A 157 10.00 37.61 -13.95
CA VAL A 157 10.46 37.92 -12.58
C VAL A 157 11.84 38.57 -12.60
N GLY A 158 12.76 38.02 -13.40
CA GLY A 158 14.13 38.51 -13.50
C GLY A 158 15.01 37.61 -14.37
N ASN A 159 16.33 37.66 -14.17
CA ASN A 159 17.31 36.87 -14.92
C ASN A 159 18.23 36.09 -13.96
N ILE A 160 18.66 34.89 -14.38
CA ILE A 160 19.64 34.05 -13.68
C ILE A 160 20.75 33.65 -14.68
N PRO A 161 22.05 33.72 -14.33
CA PRO A 161 23.13 33.24 -15.18
C PRO A 161 23.14 31.71 -15.32
N SER A 162 23.63 31.19 -16.45
CA SER A 162 23.80 29.75 -16.66
C SER A 162 25.03 29.19 -15.94
N LEU A 163 24.94 27.95 -15.44
CA LEU A 163 26.08 27.22 -14.87
C LEU A 163 27.11 26.77 -15.92
N THR A 164 26.73 26.75 -17.21
CA THR A 164 27.56 26.15 -18.28
C THR A 164 27.86 27.07 -19.45
N TYR A 165 27.27 28.28 -19.50
CA TYR A 165 27.39 29.22 -20.61
C TYR A 165 27.43 30.66 -20.11
N ASP A 166 28.14 31.53 -20.83
CA ASP A 166 28.16 32.99 -20.61
C ASP A 166 26.91 33.65 -21.22
N GLU A 167 25.73 33.10 -20.90
CA GLU A 167 24.40 33.56 -21.34
C GLU A 167 23.45 33.66 -20.13
N ASP A 168 22.83 34.83 -19.96
CA ASP A 168 21.75 35.04 -18.98
C ASP A 168 20.44 34.43 -19.45
N PHE A 169 19.67 33.85 -18.53
CA PHE A 169 18.35 33.26 -18.77
C PHE A 169 17.26 34.05 -18.05
N ALA A 170 16.24 34.48 -18.79
CA ALA A 170 15.08 35.16 -18.26
C ALA A 170 14.10 34.16 -17.63
N VAL A 171 13.80 34.37 -16.35
CA VAL A 171 12.87 33.57 -15.55
C VAL A 171 11.49 34.20 -15.59
N HIS A 172 10.52 33.39 -15.98
CA HIS A 172 9.12 33.78 -16.03
C HIS A 172 8.28 32.85 -15.15
N ILE A 173 7.22 33.40 -14.56
CA ILE A 173 6.30 32.73 -13.65
C ILE A 173 4.87 32.79 -14.17
N CYS A 174 4.11 31.72 -13.93
CA CYS A 174 2.67 31.64 -14.14
C CYS A 174 2.02 31.29 -12.81
N HIS A 175 1.17 32.19 -12.30
CA HIS A 175 0.49 32.03 -11.00
C HIS A 175 -0.85 31.32 -11.17
N ARG A 176 -1.14 30.36 -10.28
CA ARG A 176 -2.41 29.62 -10.30
C ARG A 176 -3.63 30.52 -10.21
N HIS A 177 -3.60 31.57 -9.37
CA HIS A 177 -4.75 32.45 -9.16
C HIS A 177 -5.20 33.20 -10.44
N ASN A 178 -4.31 33.42 -11.42
CA ASN A 178 -4.63 34.02 -12.72
C ASN A 178 -5.43 33.08 -13.65
N HIS A 179 -5.53 31.78 -13.32
CA HIS A 179 -6.19 30.76 -14.14
C HIS A 179 -7.20 29.90 -13.37
N TYR A 180 -7.13 29.90 -12.04
CA TYR A 180 -7.90 29.07 -11.14
C TYR A 180 -8.02 29.79 -9.79
N PRO A 181 -9.12 30.52 -9.54
CA PRO A 181 -9.22 31.44 -8.40
C PRO A 181 -9.11 30.71 -7.07
N GLN A 182 -8.66 31.44 -6.05
CA GLN A 182 -8.82 31.01 -4.67
C GLN A 182 -10.27 31.21 -4.25
N LEU A 183 -10.84 30.20 -3.57
CA LEU A 183 -12.19 30.30 -3.03
C LEU A 183 -12.19 31.20 -1.80
N HIS A 184 -13.17 32.10 -1.70
CA HIS A 184 -13.50 32.72 -0.41
C HIS A 184 -14.44 31.78 0.34
N ILE A 185 -14.31 31.70 1.67
CA ILE A 185 -15.05 30.75 2.50
C ILE A 185 -15.61 31.49 3.71
N ARG A 186 -16.89 31.27 3.99
CA ARG A 186 -17.65 31.93 5.06
C ARG A 186 -18.78 31.02 5.56
N ASN A 187 -19.41 31.41 6.66
CA ASN A 187 -20.66 30.79 7.10
C ASN A 187 -21.75 30.96 6.02
N ALA A 188 -22.59 29.93 5.90
CA ALA A 188 -23.74 29.89 5.02
C ALA A 188 -24.86 30.83 5.51
N ARG A 189 -25.65 31.33 4.57
CA ARG A 189 -26.85 32.14 4.74
C ARG A 189 -28.01 31.47 4.01
N VAL A 190 -29.24 31.72 4.45
CA VAL A 190 -30.44 31.15 3.79
C VAL A 190 -30.53 31.58 2.31
N GLU A 191 -29.97 32.74 1.97
CA GLU A 191 -29.81 33.25 0.60
C GLU A 191 -28.98 32.31 -0.31
N ASP A 192 -28.00 31.58 0.24
CA ASP A 192 -27.13 30.68 -0.53
C ASP A 192 -27.87 29.42 -1.04
N HIS A 193 -29.09 29.16 -0.54
CA HIS A 193 -29.92 28.00 -0.89
C HIS A 193 -30.12 27.84 -2.41
N ASP A 194 -30.47 28.93 -3.09
CA ASP A 194 -30.87 28.89 -4.51
C ASP A 194 -29.69 28.69 -5.46
N ASP A 195 -28.48 29.13 -5.06
CA ASP A 195 -27.22 28.87 -5.76
C ASP A 195 -26.77 27.39 -5.60
N LEU A 196 -26.96 26.84 -4.40
CA LEU A 196 -26.48 25.49 -4.04
C LEU A 196 -27.42 24.38 -4.50
N MET A 197 -28.73 24.61 -4.54
CA MET A 197 -29.72 23.58 -4.90
C MET A 197 -29.47 22.97 -6.31
N PRO A 198 -29.13 23.73 -7.37
CA PRO A 198 -28.71 23.18 -8.66
C PRO A 198 -27.47 22.29 -8.60
N ILE A 199 -26.55 22.53 -7.67
CA ILE A 199 -25.36 21.69 -7.46
C ILE A 199 -25.81 20.35 -6.86
N PHE A 200 -26.61 20.36 -5.78
CA PHE A 200 -27.13 19.13 -5.17
C PHE A 200 -27.96 18.28 -6.14
N MET A 201 -28.89 18.88 -6.90
CA MET A 201 -29.71 18.17 -7.89
C MET A 201 -28.91 17.45 -8.98
N ARG A 202 -27.65 17.86 -9.22
CA ARG A 202 -26.75 17.24 -10.20
C ARG A 202 -26.00 16.02 -9.66
N TYR A 203 -25.89 15.88 -8.33
CA TYR A 203 -25.19 14.78 -7.67
C TYR A 203 -26.14 13.72 -7.10
N ASP A 204 -27.24 14.12 -6.46
CA ASP A 204 -28.23 13.18 -5.93
C ASP A 204 -29.65 13.78 -5.89
N THR A 205 -30.62 13.06 -6.44
CA THR A 205 -32.05 13.38 -6.37
C THR A 205 -32.71 12.79 -5.12
N LEU A 206 -32.14 11.74 -4.52
CA LEU A 206 -32.70 11.02 -3.37
C LEU A 206 -32.68 11.89 -2.10
N LEU A 207 -31.71 12.79 -1.94
CA LEU A 207 -31.69 13.75 -0.83
C LEU A 207 -32.97 14.61 -0.79
N LYS A 208 -33.44 15.07 -1.95
CA LYS A 208 -34.68 15.84 -2.07
C LYS A 208 -35.93 15.00 -1.77
N GLU A 209 -35.94 13.75 -2.21
CA GLU A 209 -37.03 12.81 -1.92
C GLU A 209 -37.07 12.36 -0.45
N THR A 210 -35.92 12.35 0.24
CA THR A 210 -35.77 11.90 1.63
C THR A 210 -36.00 13.01 2.64
N TYR A 211 -35.52 14.23 2.37
CA TYR A 211 -35.53 15.36 3.32
C TYR A 211 -36.39 16.56 2.85
N GLY A 212 -37.02 16.48 1.68
CA GLY A 212 -37.90 17.54 1.15
C GLY A 212 -37.15 18.65 0.40
N GLU A 213 -37.89 19.68 -0.03
CA GLU A 213 -37.32 20.76 -0.86
C GLU A 213 -36.47 21.77 -0.06
N TYR A 214 -36.70 21.88 1.26
CA TYR A 214 -36.13 22.93 2.12
C TYR A 214 -35.01 22.44 3.06
N PHE A 215 -34.60 21.18 2.98
CA PHE A 215 -33.63 20.57 3.91
C PHE A 215 -32.33 21.38 4.11
N LEU A 216 -31.86 22.03 3.03
CA LEU A 216 -30.65 22.83 3.04
C LEU A 216 -30.87 24.18 3.74
N ALA A 217 -32.04 24.79 3.61
CA ALA A 217 -32.41 26.00 4.36
C ALA A 217 -32.55 25.68 5.85
N GLU A 218 -33.27 24.60 6.21
CA GLU A 218 -33.41 24.16 7.60
C GLU A 218 -32.05 23.89 8.26
N LEU A 219 -31.12 23.24 7.55
CA LEU A 219 -29.78 22.96 8.06
C LEU A 219 -28.89 24.22 8.16
N ILE A 220 -29.13 25.25 7.33
CA ILE A 220 -28.46 26.55 7.43
C ILE A 220 -29.06 27.42 8.56
N GLU A 221 -30.36 27.30 8.84
CA GLU A 221 -31.01 27.96 9.98
C GLU A 221 -30.66 27.30 11.32
N ALA A 222 -30.48 25.98 11.36
CA ALA A 222 -30.14 25.19 12.55
C ALA A 222 -28.65 25.25 12.96
N GLN A 223 -27.95 26.36 12.67
CA GLN A 223 -26.57 26.57 13.11
C GLN A 223 -26.52 26.99 14.58
N ASP A 224 -25.66 26.34 15.37
CA ASP A 224 -25.45 26.59 16.80
C ASP A 224 -23.94 26.51 17.16
N GLU A 225 -23.58 26.26 18.43
CA GLU A 225 -22.18 26.12 18.87
C GLU A 225 -21.56 24.75 18.52
N GLU A 226 -22.38 23.75 18.17
CA GLU A 226 -21.93 22.39 17.82
C GLU A 226 -22.04 22.12 16.31
N ASN A 227 -22.93 22.81 15.59
CA ASN A 227 -23.30 22.60 14.20
C ASN A 227 -23.07 23.88 13.37
N HIS A 228 -22.32 23.79 12.28
CA HIS A 228 -22.04 24.92 11.40
C HIS A 228 -22.23 24.55 9.93
N ALA A 229 -22.75 25.50 9.15
CA ALA A 229 -22.90 25.40 7.71
C ALA A 229 -21.96 26.42 7.05
N VAL A 230 -21.13 25.95 6.12
CA VAL A 230 -20.05 26.73 5.51
C VAL A 230 -20.20 26.69 4.00
N VAL A 231 -20.07 27.83 3.33
CA VAL A 231 -20.04 27.91 1.86
C VAL A 231 -18.69 28.38 1.36
N CYS A 232 -18.36 27.98 0.13
CA CYS A 232 -17.35 28.67 -0.66
C CYS A 232 -18.03 29.52 -1.74
N GLU A 233 -17.55 30.76 -1.92
CA GLU A 233 -18.11 31.70 -2.90
C GLU A 233 -17.05 32.17 -3.90
N VAL A 234 -17.53 32.49 -5.11
CA VAL A 234 -16.75 33.12 -6.19
C VAL A 234 -17.63 34.20 -6.82
N GLU A 235 -17.10 35.44 -6.90
CA GLU A 235 -17.80 36.59 -7.48
C GLU A 235 -19.18 36.90 -6.83
N GLY A 236 -19.39 36.44 -5.59
CA GLY A 236 -20.63 36.62 -4.82
C GLY A 236 -21.67 35.51 -4.95
N VAL A 237 -21.37 34.45 -5.72
CA VAL A 237 -22.22 33.27 -5.92
C VAL A 237 -21.68 32.11 -5.07
N ALA A 238 -22.55 31.34 -4.40
CA ALA A 238 -22.15 30.15 -3.64
C ALA A 238 -21.91 28.96 -4.59
N VAL A 239 -20.71 28.37 -4.54
CA VAL A 239 -20.24 27.34 -5.50
C VAL A 239 -19.85 26.01 -4.84
N GLY A 240 -20.17 25.86 -3.56
CA GLY A 240 -19.98 24.66 -2.77
C GLY A 240 -20.35 24.87 -1.30
N PHE A 241 -20.61 23.77 -0.61
CA PHE A 241 -21.20 23.73 0.72
C PHE A 241 -20.56 22.62 1.58
N MET A 242 -20.41 22.87 2.87
CA MET A 242 -19.98 21.88 3.85
C MET A 242 -20.76 22.07 5.17
N SER A 243 -21.47 21.04 5.63
CA SER A 243 -22.05 20.97 6.97
C SER A 243 -21.10 20.20 7.90
N VAL A 244 -20.84 20.74 9.08
CA VAL A 244 -19.97 20.14 10.10
C VAL A 244 -20.59 20.14 11.48
N CYS A 245 -20.30 19.10 12.27
CA CYS A 245 -20.87 18.89 13.60
C CYS A 245 -19.86 18.29 14.58
N SER A 246 -19.74 18.86 15.78
CA SER A 246 -18.84 18.39 16.84
C SER A 246 -19.30 17.07 17.52
N ARG A 247 -20.57 16.69 17.36
CA ARG A 247 -21.19 15.56 18.07
C ARG A 247 -20.85 14.20 17.45
N VAL A 248 -19.66 13.67 17.73
CA VAL A 248 -19.22 12.35 17.26
C VAL A 248 -19.53 11.25 18.29
N ASN A 249 -20.18 10.15 17.87
CA ASN A 249 -20.35 8.95 18.69
C ASN A 249 -19.04 8.15 18.76
N MET A 250 -18.14 8.54 19.66
CA MET A 250 -16.83 7.91 19.84
C MET A 250 -16.90 6.42 20.20
N GLN A 251 -17.88 6.01 21.01
CA GLN A 251 -18.03 4.61 21.45
C GLN A 251 -18.23 3.68 20.25
N LEU A 252 -19.15 4.02 19.34
CA LEU A 252 -19.39 3.26 18.12
C LEU A 252 -18.14 3.20 17.22
N LEU A 253 -17.34 4.27 17.17
CA LEU A 253 -16.11 4.28 16.38
C LEU A 253 -15.01 3.40 17.00
N HIS A 254 -14.80 3.47 18.32
CA HIS A 254 -13.88 2.58 19.06
C HIS A 254 -14.29 1.11 18.97
N GLU A 255 -15.59 0.82 18.85
CA GLU A 255 -16.09 -0.54 18.64
C GLU A 255 -15.90 -1.07 17.20
N CYS A 256 -15.81 -0.19 16.20
CA CYS A 256 -15.88 -0.57 14.78
C CYS A 256 -14.56 -0.41 14.00
N PHE A 257 -13.63 0.44 14.44
CA PHE A 257 -12.46 0.84 13.65
C PHE A 257 -11.16 0.87 14.46
N ASP A 258 -10.05 0.49 13.83
CA ASP A 258 -8.71 0.67 14.38
C ASP A 258 -8.31 2.15 14.34
N LEU A 259 -8.54 2.83 15.46
CA LEU A 259 -8.13 4.21 15.70
C LEU A 259 -6.82 4.32 16.49
N GLY A 260 -6.10 3.21 16.69
CA GLY A 260 -4.79 3.17 17.36
C GLY A 260 -3.79 4.20 16.81
N PRO A 261 -3.57 4.27 15.47
CA PRO A 261 -2.66 5.24 14.84
C PRO A 261 -3.03 6.72 15.02
N PHE A 262 -4.21 7.03 15.57
CA PHE A 262 -4.69 8.39 15.84
C PHE A 262 -5.13 8.58 17.30
N HIS A 263 -4.62 7.75 18.22
CA HIS A 263 -4.94 7.81 19.65
C HIS A 263 -6.45 7.85 19.95
N GLY A 264 -7.23 7.02 19.23
CA GLY A 264 -8.68 6.96 19.41
C GLY A 264 -9.43 8.23 19.01
N LEU A 265 -8.78 9.18 18.30
CA LEU A 265 -9.25 10.55 18.06
C LEU A 265 -9.48 11.38 19.34
N CYS A 266 -8.89 10.98 20.46
CA CYS A 266 -9.00 11.62 21.77
C CYS A 266 -7.71 12.39 22.11
N ILE A 267 -7.81 13.35 23.03
CA ILE A 267 -6.63 13.96 23.67
C ILE A 267 -5.98 12.91 24.60
N PRO A 268 -4.66 12.67 24.57
CA PRO A 268 -4.04 11.70 25.47
C PRO A 268 -4.25 11.98 26.96
N HIS A 269 -4.54 10.93 27.73
CA HIS A 269 -4.84 10.97 29.16
C HIS A 269 -3.97 9.94 29.92
N PRO A 270 -3.51 10.22 31.17
CA PRO A 270 -2.69 9.27 31.93
C PRO A 270 -3.39 7.94 32.24
N ASP A 271 -4.73 7.92 32.27
CA ASP A 271 -5.54 6.72 32.51
C ASP A 271 -5.89 5.93 31.21
N ASP A 272 -5.28 6.26 30.07
CA ASP A 272 -5.49 5.55 28.80
C ASP A 272 -4.85 4.15 28.85
N VAL A 273 -5.64 3.10 28.59
CA VAL A 273 -5.15 1.71 28.59
C VAL A 273 -4.81 1.32 27.15
N LEU A 274 -3.53 1.51 26.78
CA LEU A 274 -3.04 1.36 25.39
C LEU A 274 -2.40 0.01 25.05
N GLN A 275 -2.10 -0.81 26.06
CA GLN A 275 -1.50 -2.13 25.92
C GLN A 275 -2.32 -3.15 26.74
N PRO A 276 -2.39 -4.42 26.32
CA PRO A 276 -2.96 -5.47 27.15
C PRO A 276 -2.20 -5.55 28.47
N PRO A 277 -2.88 -5.75 29.62
CA PRO A 277 -2.21 -6.06 30.87
C PRO A 277 -1.31 -7.28 30.67
N GLU A 278 -0.04 -7.21 31.09
CA GLU A 278 0.83 -8.39 31.09
C GLU A 278 0.20 -9.46 32.00
N GLU A 279 -0.23 -10.58 31.41
CA GLU A 279 -0.65 -11.72 32.21
C GLU A 279 0.54 -12.17 33.07
N LEU A 280 0.33 -12.21 34.39
CA LEU A 280 1.33 -12.64 35.35
C LEU A 280 1.66 -14.11 35.15
N SER A 281 2.55 -14.40 34.20
CA SER A 281 3.09 -15.72 33.93
C SER A 281 3.63 -16.27 35.25
N ILE A 282 3.04 -17.36 35.74
CA ILE A 282 3.41 -17.97 37.01
C ILE A 282 4.82 -18.54 36.87
N LYS A 283 5.83 -17.73 37.23
CA LYS A 283 7.22 -18.17 37.29
C LYS A 283 7.31 -19.29 38.32
N GLY A 284 7.49 -20.51 37.82
CA GLY A 284 7.71 -21.68 38.65
C GLY A 284 8.87 -21.42 39.61
N SER A 285 8.64 -21.63 40.89
CA SER A 285 9.59 -21.28 41.95
C SER A 285 10.79 -22.24 41.95
N GLN A 286 11.94 -21.74 41.50
CA GLN A 286 13.25 -22.19 41.95
C GLN A 286 14.00 -20.96 42.49
N ASP A 287 13.99 -20.81 43.81
CA ASP A 287 15.21 -20.90 44.62
C ASP A 287 14.88 -20.54 46.08
N ALA A 288 15.34 -21.38 47.01
CA ALA A 288 15.12 -21.20 48.43
C ALA A 288 16.41 -21.52 49.20
N GLU A 289 17.21 -20.49 49.47
CA GLU A 289 18.23 -20.53 50.51
C GLU A 289 18.31 -19.19 51.26
N LEU A 290 18.82 -19.23 52.49
CA LEU A 290 18.49 -18.25 53.54
C LEU A 290 19.31 -16.95 53.46
N GLY A 291 18.67 -15.81 53.80
CA GLY A 291 19.32 -14.50 53.90
C GLY A 291 18.54 -13.48 54.74
N THR A 292 18.60 -13.61 56.07
CA THR A 292 17.98 -12.70 57.07
C THR A 292 18.22 -11.20 56.79
N SER A 293 17.25 -10.29 56.90
CA SER A 293 16.86 -9.69 58.20
C SER A 293 15.91 -8.48 58.06
N ASN A 294 15.32 -8.06 59.21
CA ASN A 294 14.87 -6.71 59.57
C ASN A 294 13.60 -6.08 58.93
N HIS A 295 12.50 -6.25 59.67
CA HIS A 295 11.55 -5.20 60.09
C HIS A 295 10.91 -4.24 59.07
N SER A 296 9.62 -4.44 58.85
CA SER A 296 8.65 -3.35 58.66
C SER A 296 7.45 -3.56 59.60
N SER A 297 6.89 -2.46 60.11
CA SER A 297 5.68 -2.43 60.94
C SER A 297 4.53 -1.78 60.16
N PRO A 298 3.35 -2.41 60.04
CA PRO A 298 2.22 -1.81 59.35
C PRO A 298 1.41 -0.90 60.28
N GLU A 299 1.09 0.31 59.83
CA GLU A 299 -0.05 1.08 60.33
C GLU A 299 -1.25 0.84 59.40
N ILE A 300 -2.29 0.18 59.92
CA ILE A 300 -3.63 0.15 59.33
C ILE A 300 -4.61 0.43 60.47
N VAL A 301 -5.64 1.22 60.17
CA VAL A 301 -6.60 1.75 61.16
C VAL A 301 -7.54 0.66 61.69
N GLU A 302 -7.94 0.85 62.96
CA GLU A 302 -8.83 0.02 63.76
C GLU A 302 -10.18 -0.36 63.10
N GLU A 303 -10.45 -1.67 63.07
CA GLU A 303 -11.53 -2.38 63.82
C GLU A 303 -13.03 -2.01 63.63
N PRO A 304 -14.02 -2.82 64.11
CA PRO A 304 -13.93 -4.04 64.94
C PRO A 304 -14.49 -5.36 64.36
N ARG A 305 -13.87 -6.48 64.78
CA ARG A 305 -14.37 -7.57 65.68
C ARG A 305 -15.79 -8.18 65.43
N GLU A 306 -16.11 -9.45 65.72
CA GLU A 306 -15.52 -10.57 66.51
C GLU A 306 -16.22 -11.93 66.08
N PRO A 307 -16.06 -13.15 66.70
CA PRO A 307 -14.95 -14.09 66.44
C PRO A 307 -15.30 -15.63 66.45
N VAL A 308 -14.28 -16.52 66.50
CA VAL A 308 -14.29 -17.92 67.07
C VAL A 308 -15.12 -18.99 66.30
N SER A 309 -14.78 -20.30 66.17
CA SER A 309 -13.67 -21.19 66.64
C SER A 309 -13.36 -22.32 65.61
N PRO A 310 -12.20 -23.01 65.71
CA PRO A 310 -11.82 -24.16 64.87
C PRO A 310 -11.87 -25.54 65.57
N GLU A 311 -11.93 -26.61 64.77
CA GLU A 311 -11.53 -28.02 65.04
C GLU A 311 -11.03 -28.59 63.68
N ALA A 312 -9.90 -29.31 63.54
CA ALA A 312 -9.48 -30.59 64.14
C ALA A 312 -10.33 -31.79 63.65
N MET A 313 -9.80 -32.97 63.31
CA MET A 313 -8.43 -33.50 63.36
C MET A 313 -8.26 -34.70 62.38
N GLU A 314 -7.03 -35.20 62.19
CA GLU A 314 -6.67 -36.53 61.61
C GLU A 314 -7.03 -36.81 60.13
N GLY A 315 -6.33 -37.66 59.37
CA GLY A 315 -5.08 -38.41 59.64
C GLY A 315 -5.18 -39.90 59.30
N ILE A 316 -4.19 -40.46 58.56
CA ILE A 316 -3.76 -41.89 58.53
C ILE A 316 -2.60 -42.06 57.52
N GLN A 317 -1.77 -43.10 57.69
CA GLN A 317 -0.40 -43.19 57.13
C GLN A 317 0.02 -44.63 56.77
N GLY A 318 0.76 -44.82 55.67
CA GLY A 318 1.51 -46.05 55.31
C GLY A 318 2.32 -45.84 54.00
N ARG A 319 3.66 -45.91 53.93
CA ARG A 319 4.69 -46.94 54.27
C ARG A 319 4.86 -48.00 53.15
N ILE A 320 5.98 -48.04 52.37
CA ILE A 320 7.41 -48.48 52.62
C ILE A 320 7.64 -49.95 52.17
N THR A 321 8.76 -50.37 51.55
CA THR A 321 10.04 -49.68 51.17
C THR A 321 10.11 -49.40 49.64
N GLU A 322 11.09 -49.69 48.75
CA GLU A 322 12.48 -50.25 48.62
C GLU A 322 13.10 -49.52 47.37
N GLU A 323 14.40 -49.23 47.14
CA GLU A 323 15.70 -49.97 47.09
C GLU A 323 15.85 -50.98 45.93
N ALA A 324 16.91 -51.05 45.10
CA ALA A 324 18.15 -50.28 44.78
C ALA A 324 18.57 -50.59 43.29
N THR A 325 19.65 -50.19 42.59
CA THR A 325 20.99 -49.53 42.76
C THR A 325 21.15 -48.32 41.81
N ALA A 326 22.24 -47.54 41.59
CA ALA A 326 23.72 -47.55 41.77
C ALA A 326 24.61 -48.12 40.63
N GLU A 327 25.86 -47.60 40.52
CA GLU A 327 26.98 -47.83 39.52
C GLU A 327 26.86 -47.19 38.11
N GLU A 328 27.92 -46.68 37.43
CA GLU A 328 29.22 -46.14 37.89
C GLU A 328 29.89 -45.13 36.89
N LEU A 329 31.06 -44.62 37.32
CA LEU A 329 31.81 -43.39 37.00
C LEU A 329 32.68 -43.30 35.71
N LEU A 330 32.92 -42.04 35.25
CA LEU A 330 34.17 -41.43 34.71
C LEU A 330 35.01 -42.14 33.59
N SER A 331 35.46 -41.42 32.53
CA SER A 331 36.81 -40.75 32.42
C SER A 331 37.23 -40.66 30.90
N VAL A 332 38.35 -40.09 30.38
CA VAL A 332 39.54 -39.36 30.93
C VAL A 332 40.22 -38.42 29.87
N VAL A 333 40.57 -37.19 30.26
CA VAL A 333 41.83 -36.39 30.05
C VAL A 333 42.54 -36.20 28.66
N HIS A 334 42.53 -34.93 28.20
CA HIS A 334 43.62 -34.04 27.66
C HIS A 334 44.55 -34.32 26.43
N THR A 335 44.71 -33.24 25.62
CA THR A 335 45.93 -32.69 24.94
C THR A 335 46.76 -33.52 23.94
N GLY A 336 47.34 -32.94 22.87
CA GLY A 336 47.23 -31.56 22.34
C GLY A 336 48.42 -31.10 21.46
N ASN A 337 48.25 -29.93 20.82
CA ASN A 337 49.25 -29.03 20.20
C ASN A 337 50.02 -29.42 18.89
N THR A 338 49.98 -28.46 17.94
CA THR A 338 51.07 -27.99 17.02
C THR A 338 51.71 -28.93 15.99
N SER A 339 52.13 -28.47 14.79
CA SER A 339 51.90 -27.20 14.06
C SER A 339 52.34 -27.35 12.58
N GLU A 340 52.01 -26.36 11.72
CA GLU A 340 52.71 -26.01 10.45
C GLU A 340 52.72 -27.06 9.30
N MET A 341 52.92 -26.71 8.02
CA MET A 341 52.53 -25.55 7.20
C MET A 341 52.73 -25.95 5.71
N GLU A 342 52.05 -25.29 4.75
CA GLU A 342 52.43 -25.27 3.30
C GLU A 342 52.34 -26.63 2.52
N ASP A 343 52.07 -26.74 1.21
CA ASP A 343 51.55 -25.82 0.17
C ASP A 343 51.08 -26.62 -1.09
N ILE A 344 50.63 -25.93 -2.16
CA ILE A 344 50.62 -26.33 -3.60
C ILE A 344 49.50 -27.27 -4.13
N GLU A 345 48.54 -26.62 -4.81
CA GLU A 345 47.98 -26.86 -6.17
C GLU A 345 47.43 -28.21 -6.73
N ASN A 346 46.35 -28.02 -7.51
CA ASN A 346 46.05 -28.57 -8.86
C ASN A 346 45.30 -29.91 -9.11
N LEU A 347 44.06 -29.74 -9.60
CA LEU A 347 43.43 -30.37 -10.79
C LEU A 347 43.02 -31.87 -10.81
N THR A 348 41.71 -32.06 -10.67
CA THR A 348 40.83 -32.94 -11.50
C THR A 348 41.20 -34.42 -11.74
N GLN A 349 40.31 -35.34 -11.34
CA GLN A 349 39.38 -36.02 -12.28
C GLN A 349 38.28 -36.82 -11.56
N GLN A 350 37.31 -37.34 -12.35
CA GLN A 350 36.11 -38.08 -11.92
C GLN A 350 36.49 -39.37 -11.15
N SER A 351 35.67 -39.91 -10.23
CA SER A 351 34.39 -40.54 -10.58
C SER A 351 33.73 -41.28 -9.41
N THR A 352 32.46 -41.66 -9.61
CA THR A 352 31.70 -42.75 -8.94
C THR A 352 31.07 -42.51 -7.55
N MET A 353 29.86 -43.05 -7.47
CA MET A 353 28.88 -43.06 -6.38
C MET A 353 29.35 -43.70 -5.07
N GLY A 354 28.75 -43.26 -3.95
CA GLY A 354 28.74 -43.97 -2.68
C GLY A 354 27.77 -43.32 -1.70
N ASP A 355 26.71 -44.04 -1.31
CA ASP A 355 25.75 -43.62 -0.29
C ASP A 355 26.33 -43.75 1.13
N THR A 356 25.96 -42.86 2.06
CA THR A 356 25.78 -43.23 3.48
C THR A 356 24.95 -42.21 4.27
N ASP A 357 24.04 -42.75 5.09
CA ASP A 357 23.50 -42.22 6.36
C ASP A 357 23.01 -40.76 6.46
N GLY A 358 21.84 -40.52 5.86
CA GLY A 358 20.94 -39.46 6.35
C GLY A 358 20.35 -39.82 7.71
N CYS A 359 20.85 -39.20 8.79
CA CYS A 359 20.38 -39.46 10.15
C CYS A 359 18.92 -39.00 10.37
N VAL A 360 17.99 -39.96 10.45
CA VAL A 360 16.56 -39.70 10.67
C VAL A 360 16.30 -39.31 12.13
N SER A 361 16.35 -38.00 12.42
CA SER A 361 15.82 -37.44 13.66
C SER A 361 14.35 -37.04 13.48
N CYS A 362 13.44 -37.84 14.03
CA CYS A 362 12.00 -37.56 13.97
C CYS A 362 11.62 -36.36 14.84
N LEU A 363 11.69 -35.15 14.26
CA LEU A 363 11.11 -33.95 14.87
C LEU A 363 9.61 -34.16 15.05
N ARG A 364 9.19 -34.26 16.31
CA ARG A 364 7.77 -34.39 16.69
C ARG A 364 6.98 -33.21 16.12
N LEU A 365 5.79 -33.50 15.59
CA LEU A 365 4.82 -32.50 15.16
C LEU A 365 4.36 -31.67 16.37
N ALA A 366 5.11 -30.61 16.68
CA ALA A 366 4.57 -29.52 17.46
C ALA A 366 3.43 -28.90 16.65
N SER A 367 2.22 -28.90 17.21
CA SER A 367 1.07 -28.19 16.65
C SER A 367 1.43 -26.71 16.56
N ILE A 368 1.73 -26.22 15.36
CA ILE A 368 2.11 -24.83 15.14
C ILE A 368 0.91 -23.96 15.50
N SER A 369 1.01 -23.29 16.64
CA SER A 369 0.25 -22.07 16.86
C SER A 369 0.63 -21.08 15.75
N MET A 370 -0.38 -20.58 15.06
CA MET A 370 -0.31 -19.27 14.42
C MET A 370 0.09 -18.23 15.49
N PRO A 371 0.32 -16.93 15.17
CA PRO A 371 -0.13 -15.93 16.14
C PRO A 371 -1.55 -16.32 16.54
N GLU A 372 -1.78 -16.55 17.83
CA GLU A 372 -3.13 -16.79 18.32
C GLU A 372 -4.00 -15.58 17.90
N GLU A 373 -5.30 -15.80 17.72
CA GLU A 373 -6.24 -14.69 17.50
C GLU A 373 -6.22 -13.84 18.78
N THR A 374 -5.30 -12.86 18.82
CA THR A 374 -4.99 -12.07 20.02
C THR A 374 -6.28 -11.45 20.50
N SER A 375 -6.76 -11.88 21.66
CA SER A 375 -8.05 -11.53 22.24
C SER A 375 -8.28 -10.03 22.12
N ASP A 376 -9.14 -9.63 21.17
CA ASP A 376 -9.25 -8.28 20.56
C ASP A 376 -9.00 -7.15 21.58
N PHE A 377 -7.73 -6.79 21.79
CA PHE A 377 -7.38 -5.81 22.79
C PHE A 377 -7.70 -4.43 22.21
N ARG A 378 -8.84 -3.90 22.64
CA ARG A 378 -9.34 -2.59 22.26
C ARG A 378 -8.80 -1.57 23.24
N PRO A 379 -7.92 -0.64 22.82
CA PRO A 379 -7.41 0.40 23.69
C PRO A 379 -8.54 1.22 24.30
N ILE A 380 -8.47 1.50 25.60
CA ILE A 380 -9.51 2.25 26.31
C ILE A 380 -9.03 3.69 26.49
N TYR A 381 -9.55 4.59 25.66
CA TYR A 381 -9.30 6.02 25.74
C TYR A 381 -10.22 6.67 26.79
N LYS A 382 -9.65 7.48 27.67
CA LYS A 382 -10.32 8.25 28.74
C LYS A 382 -10.35 9.75 28.47
N GLY A 383 -9.47 10.24 27.61
CA GLY A 383 -9.44 11.66 27.25
C GLY A 383 -10.64 12.13 26.43
N ALA A 384 -10.84 13.45 26.39
CA ALA A 384 -11.94 14.07 25.66
C ALA A 384 -11.80 13.91 24.13
N SER A 385 -12.93 13.87 23.41
CA SER A 385 -12.95 13.79 21.96
C SER A 385 -12.37 15.06 21.31
N ALA A 386 -11.35 14.87 20.49
CA ALA A 386 -10.73 15.91 19.68
C ALA A 386 -11.24 15.88 18.22
N ALA A 387 -12.39 15.25 17.96
CA ALA A 387 -12.98 15.11 16.62
C ALA A 387 -14.27 15.95 16.42
N PHE A 388 -14.50 16.35 15.17
CA PHE A 388 -15.81 16.72 14.61
C PHE A 388 -16.02 15.97 13.28
N CYS A 389 -17.24 15.91 12.78
CA CYS A 389 -17.58 15.25 11.52
C CYS A 389 -18.08 16.23 10.43
N ILE A 390 -17.86 15.88 9.16
CA ILE A 390 -18.59 16.45 8.03
C ILE A 390 -19.86 15.62 7.84
N GLN A 391 -21.03 16.27 7.89
CA GLN A 391 -22.33 15.64 7.66
C GLN A 391 -22.73 15.65 6.18
N LEU A 392 -22.44 16.75 5.48
CA LEU A 392 -22.81 16.97 4.09
C LEU A 392 -21.73 17.79 3.39
N PHE A 393 -21.41 17.44 2.15
CA PHE A 393 -20.44 18.17 1.33
C PHE A 393 -20.86 18.17 -0.14
N CYS A 394 -20.82 19.34 -0.78
CA CYS A 394 -20.84 19.46 -2.24
C CYS A 394 -19.90 20.58 -2.70
N ILE A 395 -19.43 20.49 -3.94
CA ILE A 395 -18.68 21.57 -4.61
C ILE A 395 -18.90 21.44 -6.10
N GLU A 396 -18.98 22.55 -6.82
CA GLU A 396 -19.11 22.49 -8.27
C GLU A 396 -17.84 21.89 -8.91
N GLU A 397 -18.01 21.02 -9.90
CA GLU A 397 -16.96 20.29 -10.61
C GLU A 397 -15.81 21.19 -11.13
N LYS A 398 -16.10 22.46 -11.46
CA LYS A 398 -15.06 23.44 -11.89
C LYS A 398 -14.14 23.92 -10.76
N TYR A 399 -14.51 23.75 -9.48
CA TYR A 399 -13.72 24.19 -8.32
C TYR A 399 -13.23 23.06 -7.41
N GLU A 400 -13.61 21.80 -7.68
CA GLU A 400 -13.30 20.62 -6.84
C GLU A 400 -11.84 20.54 -6.37
N ALA A 401 -10.86 20.94 -7.19
CA ALA A 401 -9.43 20.97 -6.84
C ALA A 401 -8.99 22.15 -5.92
N ARG A 402 -9.95 22.89 -5.37
CA ARG A 402 -9.79 23.83 -4.23
C ARG A 402 -10.52 23.35 -2.97
N SER A 403 -11.17 22.19 -2.98
CA SER A 403 -12.00 21.69 -1.85
C SER A 403 -11.27 21.64 -0.49
N LEU A 404 -9.95 21.43 -0.48
CA LEU A 404 -9.13 21.46 0.74
C LEU A 404 -9.10 22.85 1.41
N ASP A 405 -9.40 23.94 0.70
CA ASP A 405 -9.41 25.30 1.26
C ASP A 405 -10.40 25.41 2.44
N PHE A 406 -11.59 24.75 2.34
CA PHE A 406 -12.63 24.69 3.38
C PHE A 406 -12.06 24.37 4.76
N MET A 407 -11.12 23.41 4.81
CA MET A 407 -10.60 22.85 6.05
C MET A 407 -9.96 23.91 6.95
N ASN A 408 -9.30 24.92 6.38
CA ASN A 408 -8.66 25.99 7.16
C ASN A 408 -9.69 26.83 7.93
N PHE A 409 -10.84 27.10 7.30
CA PHE A 409 -11.95 27.82 7.93
C PHE A 409 -12.65 26.94 8.96
N VAL A 410 -12.96 25.69 8.61
CA VAL A 410 -13.64 24.73 9.49
C VAL A 410 -12.84 24.44 10.77
N PHE A 411 -11.52 24.23 10.70
CA PHE A 411 -10.66 24.09 11.89
C PHE A 411 -10.43 25.42 12.66
N SER A 412 -10.96 26.55 12.17
CA SER A 412 -11.02 27.80 12.95
C SER A 412 -12.31 27.95 13.75
N LEU A 413 -13.39 27.29 13.32
CA LEU A 413 -14.67 27.22 14.05
C LEU A 413 -14.59 26.28 15.27
N PHE A 414 -13.76 25.23 15.20
CA PHE A 414 -13.53 24.28 16.29
C PHE A 414 -12.07 24.30 16.80
N PRO A 415 -11.64 25.32 17.58
CA PRO A 415 -10.23 25.48 17.96
C PRO A 415 -9.65 24.35 18.82
N ASP A 416 -10.49 23.64 19.58
CA ASP A 416 -10.12 22.53 20.47
C ASP A 416 -10.05 21.18 19.74
N LYS A 417 -10.60 21.09 18.52
CA LYS A 417 -10.62 19.85 17.74
C LYS A 417 -9.40 19.77 16.81
N ASN A 418 -8.81 18.59 16.77
CA ASN A 418 -7.64 18.27 15.95
C ASN A 418 -7.97 17.29 14.81
N PHE A 419 -9.12 16.61 14.85
CA PHE A 419 -9.55 15.67 13.82
C PHE A 419 -10.85 16.10 13.17
N CYS A 420 -10.90 16.02 11.84
CA CYS A 420 -12.11 15.98 11.04
C CYS A 420 -12.35 14.54 10.60
N ILE A 421 -13.59 14.05 10.72
CA ILE A 421 -13.99 12.75 10.18
C ILE A 421 -15.09 12.90 9.13
N ILE A 422 -15.21 11.92 8.26
CA ILE A 422 -16.34 11.76 7.35
C ILE A 422 -16.57 10.26 7.11
N SER A 423 -17.83 9.82 7.09
CA SER A 423 -18.18 8.45 6.74
C SER A 423 -18.90 8.42 5.39
N LEU A 424 -18.52 7.49 4.52
CA LEU A 424 -19.01 7.40 3.15
C LEU A 424 -19.50 5.99 2.82
N PRO A 425 -20.60 5.82 2.07
CA PRO A 425 -20.99 4.52 1.52
C PRO A 425 -19.87 3.89 0.67
N HIS A 426 -19.73 2.56 0.74
CA HIS A 426 -18.67 1.80 0.06
C HIS A 426 -18.65 1.92 -1.48
N LEU A 427 -19.75 2.41 -2.08
CA LEU A 427 -19.87 2.62 -3.53
C LEU A 427 -19.61 4.08 -3.96
N THR A 428 -19.37 5.00 -3.02
CA THR A 428 -19.05 6.40 -3.31
C THR A 428 -17.63 6.54 -3.88
N PRO A 429 -17.43 7.16 -5.05
CA PRO A 429 -16.10 7.40 -5.62
C PRO A 429 -15.25 8.39 -4.79
N GLU A 430 -13.92 8.27 -4.85
CA GLU A 430 -13.00 9.17 -4.12
C GLU A 430 -12.83 10.54 -4.81
N PHE A 431 -13.67 11.52 -4.44
CA PHE A 431 -13.59 12.93 -4.83
C PHE A 431 -12.35 13.64 -4.25
N VAL A 432 -11.91 14.77 -4.83
CA VAL A 432 -10.58 15.35 -4.55
C VAL A 432 -10.33 15.66 -3.06
N LEU A 433 -11.35 16.06 -2.29
CA LEU A 433 -11.19 16.30 -0.85
C LEU A 433 -10.77 15.02 -0.10
N ILE A 434 -11.45 13.89 -0.35
CA ILE A 434 -11.23 12.64 0.39
C ILE A 434 -9.85 12.02 0.13
N GLN A 435 -9.21 12.36 -0.99
CA GLN A 435 -7.85 11.90 -1.32
C GLN A 435 -6.79 12.47 -0.34
N ASN A 436 -7.13 13.48 0.45
CA ASN A 436 -6.28 14.02 1.52
C ASN A 436 -6.46 13.28 2.87
N PHE A 437 -7.58 12.57 3.04
CA PHE A 437 -7.97 11.89 4.27
C PHE A 437 -7.37 10.47 4.33
N VAL A 438 -7.17 9.97 5.55
CA VAL A 438 -6.75 8.60 5.81
C VAL A 438 -7.99 7.73 5.98
N LYS A 439 -8.21 6.80 5.04
CA LYS A 439 -9.17 5.71 5.23
C LYS A 439 -8.71 4.82 6.39
N ILE A 440 -9.61 4.58 7.35
CA ILE A 440 -9.36 3.77 8.54
C ILE A 440 -9.73 2.31 8.28
N VAL A 441 -9.01 1.39 8.93
CA VAL A 441 -9.27 -0.05 8.83
C VAL A 441 -10.41 -0.43 9.79
N PRO A 442 -11.52 -1.03 9.32
CA PRO A 442 -12.56 -1.55 10.22
C PRO A 442 -12.09 -2.85 10.88
N PHE A 443 -12.53 -3.10 12.12
CA PHE A 443 -12.34 -4.39 12.76
C PHE A 443 -13.16 -5.49 12.07
N ASN A 444 -12.72 -6.75 12.20
CA ASN A 444 -13.36 -7.92 11.55
C ASN A 444 -14.84 -8.10 11.93
N ASN A 445 -15.27 -7.61 13.09
CA ASN A 445 -16.65 -7.65 13.58
C ASN A 445 -17.45 -6.36 13.31
N CYS A 446 -16.90 -5.40 12.56
CA CYS A 446 -17.58 -4.14 12.24
C CYS A 446 -18.90 -4.39 11.51
N THR A 447 -19.98 -3.85 12.06
CA THR A 447 -21.35 -4.03 11.54
C THR A 447 -21.76 -2.96 10.53
N LEU A 448 -20.97 -1.89 10.39
CA LEU A 448 -21.30 -0.68 9.62
C LEU A 448 -21.10 -0.86 8.11
N GLU A 449 -21.95 -0.19 7.34
CA GLU A 449 -21.95 -0.21 5.86
C GLU A 449 -21.39 1.09 5.25
N GLN A 450 -20.58 1.81 6.02
CA GLN A 450 -19.82 2.99 5.61
C GLN A 450 -18.31 2.82 5.89
N ASP A 451 -17.48 3.34 4.99
CA ASP A 451 -16.04 3.52 5.18
C ASP A 451 -15.77 4.79 5.98
N LEU A 452 -14.90 4.74 7.00
CA LEU A 452 -14.49 5.90 7.80
C LEU A 452 -13.20 6.52 7.24
N TYR A 453 -13.19 7.84 7.11
CA TYR A 453 -12.05 8.65 6.69
C TYR A 453 -11.75 9.72 7.74
N VAL A 454 -10.46 9.90 8.07
CA VAL A 454 -9.98 10.86 9.09
C VAL A 454 -8.94 11.81 8.49
N PHE A 455 -9.03 13.10 8.83
CA PHE A 455 -8.03 14.11 8.51
C PHE A 455 -7.64 14.88 9.78
N HIS A 456 -6.34 15.00 10.05
CA HIS A 456 -5.82 15.71 11.21
C HIS A 456 -5.36 17.13 10.85
N ARG A 457 -5.61 18.10 11.72
CA ARG A 457 -5.36 19.54 11.53
C ARG A 457 -3.96 19.88 11.02
N ALA A 458 -2.93 19.19 11.53
CA ALA A 458 -1.55 19.39 11.09
C ALA A 458 -1.30 18.99 9.62
N GLY A 459 -2.19 18.22 8.98
CA GLY A 459 -2.16 17.95 7.54
C GLY A 459 -2.30 19.20 6.66
N LEU A 460 -2.81 20.31 7.20
CA LEU A 460 -2.86 21.61 6.50
C LEU A 460 -1.48 22.30 6.41
N LEU A 461 -0.46 21.79 7.10
CA LEU A 461 0.88 22.37 7.10
C LEU A 461 1.60 22.10 5.76
N LYS A 462 1.44 23.02 4.81
CA LYS A 462 2.15 23.07 3.51
C LYS A 462 3.67 23.31 3.64
N SER A 463 4.22 23.26 4.84
CA SER A 463 5.63 23.53 5.18
C SER A 463 6.51 22.27 5.20
N ILE A 464 6.01 21.12 4.73
CA ILE A 464 6.78 19.87 4.66
C ILE A 464 8.01 20.02 3.77
N LYS A 465 9.19 19.77 4.37
CA LYS A 465 10.49 19.74 3.67
C LYS A 465 10.95 18.29 3.60
N ILE A 466 11.48 17.87 2.46
CA ILE A 466 12.24 16.62 2.34
C ILE A 466 13.69 16.95 2.05
N ARG A 467 14.60 16.29 2.75
CA ARG A 467 16.05 16.48 2.63
C ARG A 467 16.78 15.17 2.89
N LEU A 468 18.07 15.13 2.58
CA LEU A 468 18.95 14.04 3.05
C LEU A 468 18.99 14.03 4.58
N ALA A 469 19.09 12.84 5.15
CA ALA A 469 19.23 12.65 6.59
C ALA A 469 20.61 13.11 7.09
N THR A 470 20.68 13.38 8.40
CA THR A 470 21.88 13.78 9.12
C THR A 470 21.93 13.09 10.48
N LEU A 471 23.09 13.13 11.14
CA LEU A 471 23.28 12.60 12.50
C LEU A 471 22.29 13.18 13.52
N LEU A 472 21.88 14.45 13.35
CA LEU A 472 20.96 15.15 14.25
C LEU A 472 19.51 14.64 14.16
N ASP A 473 19.13 13.99 13.05
CA ASP A 473 17.76 13.50 12.83
C ASP A 473 17.47 12.19 13.57
N THR A 474 18.51 11.48 14.01
CA THR A 474 18.43 10.13 14.62
C THR A 474 17.39 10.00 15.74
N PRO A 475 17.31 10.91 16.75
CA PRO A 475 16.31 10.82 17.81
C PRO A 475 14.88 11.07 17.32
N GLY A 476 14.71 11.90 16.29
CA GLY A 476 13.42 12.14 15.66
C GLY A 476 12.91 10.93 14.88
N VAL A 477 13.82 10.22 14.21
CA VAL A 477 13.54 8.94 13.55
C VAL A 477 13.23 7.84 14.57
N GLU A 478 14.00 7.75 15.66
CA GLU A 478 13.77 6.77 16.73
C GLU A 478 12.37 6.91 17.34
N ASN A 479 11.94 8.15 17.63
CA ASN A 479 10.58 8.42 18.10
C ASN A 479 9.51 8.01 17.05
N LEU A 480 9.65 8.47 15.80
CA LEU A 480 8.73 8.15 14.69
C LEU A 480 8.57 6.65 14.45
N VAL A 481 9.65 5.89 14.58
CA VAL A 481 9.74 4.48 14.19
C VAL A 481 9.55 3.54 15.38
N SER A 482 9.58 4.05 16.62
CA SER A 482 9.45 3.30 17.88
C SER A 482 8.38 2.19 17.87
N THR A 483 7.17 2.50 17.42
CA THR A 483 6.00 1.59 17.38
C THR A 483 5.97 0.66 16.17
N LEU A 484 6.88 0.80 15.20
CA LEU A 484 6.87 0.01 13.97
C LEU A 484 7.62 -1.31 14.14
N MET A 485 7.08 -2.36 13.53
CA MET A 485 7.83 -3.59 13.28
C MET A 485 9.12 -3.24 12.50
N LEU A 486 10.24 -3.87 12.88
CA LEU A 486 11.56 -3.70 12.27
C LEU A 486 12.22 -2.34 12.54
N ASN A 487 11.80 -1.64 13.60
CA ASN A 487 12.41 -0.38 14.04
C ASN A 487 13.95 -0.40 14.13
N LYS A 488 14.54 -1.48 14.64
CA LYS A 488 16.01 -1.69 14.70
C LYS A 488 16.68 -1.63 13.33
N SER A 489 16.14 -2.32 12.33
CA SER A 489 16.69 -2.33 10.96
C SER A 489 16.78 -0.92 10.37
N ILE A 490 15.74 -0.10 10.58
CA ILE A 490 15.72 1.28 10.06
C ILE A 490 16.77 2.16 10.75
N LEU A 491 17.00 1.96 12.04
CA LEU A 491 18.00 2.69 12.81
C LEU A 491 19.43 2.22 12.51
N GLU A 492 19.62 0.93 12.23
CA GLU A 492 20.89 0.35 11.79
C GLU A 492 21.27 0.85 10.38
N ASP A 493 20.34 0.84 9.42
CA ASP A 493 20.52 1.44 8.07
C ASP A 493 20.82 2.94 8.14
N LEU A 494 20.11 3.69 9.00
CA LEU A 494 20.34 5.14 9.17
C LEU A 494 21.73 5.41 9.77
N LYS A 495 22.16 4.60 10.74
CA LYS A 495 23.50 4.68 11.33
C LYS A 495 24.57 4.38 10.26
N GLN A 496 24.41 3.31 9.49
CA GLN A 496 25.32 2.93 8.40
C GLN A 496 25.42 4.04 7.32
N TYR A 497 24.29 4.67 6.95
CA TYR A 497 24.30 5.84 6.07
C TYR A 497 25.10 7.01 6.65
N ASN A 498 24.91 7.32 7.94
CA ASN A 498 25.61 8.40 8.62
C ASN A 498 27.13 8.13 8.77
N GLU A 499 27.54 6.87 8.95
CA GLU A 499 28.95 6.48 9.10
C GLU A 499 29.68 6.33 7.75
N ALA A 500 29.10 5.65 6.77
CA ALA A 500 29.79 5.22 5.53
C ALA A 500 29.13 5.69 4.22
N ARG A 501 27.83 6.06 4.23
CA ARG A 501 27.01 6.33 3.03
C ARG A 501 27.00 5.19 1.99
N ARG A 502 27.36 3.98 2.42
CA ARG A 502 27.42 2.76 1.63
C ARG A 502 27.00 1.59 2.51
N ASP A 503 26.39 0.62 1.86
CA ASP A 503 26.07 -0.68 2.41
C ASP A 503 27.34 -1.50 2.73
N HIS A 504 27.21 -2.62 3.43
CA HIS A 504 28.31 -3.54 3.74
C HIS A 504 28.96 -4.10 2.47
N ASP A 505 28.16 -4.33 1.42
CA ASP A 505 28.62 -4.76 0.09
C ASP A 505 29.23 -3.61 -0.74
N GLY A 506 29.34 -2.40 -0.17
CA GLY A 506 29.87 -1.21 -0.82
C GLY A 506 28.87 -0.45 -1.71
N THR A 507 27.66 -0.98 -1.92
CA THR A 507 26.57 -0.34 -2.68
C THR A 507 26.26 1.06 -2.13
N PRO A 508 26.20 2.13 -2.96
CA PRO A 508 25.80 3.46 -2.49
C PRO A 508 24.41 3.45 -1.85
N MET A 509 24.24 4.15 -0.73
CA MET A 509 22.95 4.32 -0.06
C MET A 509 22.65 5.80 0.24
N LYS A 510 21.37 6.16 0.26
CA LYS A 510 20.89 7.52 0.60
C LYS A 510 19.68 7.42 1.53
N ALA A 511 19.79 7.99 2.71
CA ALA A 511 18.66 8.20 3.61
C ALA A 511 18.10 9.62 3.46
N PHE A 512 16.77 9.73 3.52
CA PHE A 512 16.01 10.98 3.44
C PHE A 512 15.07 11.09 4.64
N VAL A 513 14.86 12.30 5.12
CA VAL A 513 13.85 12.61 6.15
C VAL A 513 12.84 13.62 5.64
N ALA A 514 11.60 13.46 6.09
CA ALA A 514 10.54 14.46 5.94
C ALA A 514 10.38 15.22 7.26
N GLU A 515 10.46 16.54 7.20
CA GLU A 515 10.47 17.48 8.32
C GLU A 515 9.25 18.41 8.22
N VAL A 516 8.48 18.53 9.30
CA VAL A 516 7.36 19.47 9.44
C VAL A 516 7.47 20.14 10.79
N ALA A 517 7.50 21.49 10.81
CA ALA A 517 7.61 22.28 12.04
C ALA A 517 8.74 21.79 12.98
N GLU A 518 9.94 21.56 12.41
CA GLU A 518 11.15 21.06 13.09
C GLU A 518 11.07 19.62 13.65
N GLN A 519 9.91 18.96 13.54
CA GLN A 519 9.74 17.54 13.85
C GLN A 519 10.01 16.66 12.63
N ILE A 520 10.70 15.54 12.81
CA ILE A 520 10.83 14.48 11.81
C ILE A 520 9.54 13.65 11.79
N VAL A 521 8.88 13.60 10.63
CA VAL A 521 7.58 12.93 10.43
C VAL A 521 7.64 11.79 9.42
N GLY A 522 8.76 11.62 8.72
CA GLY A 522 8.99 10.51 7.79
C GLY A 522 10.48 10.21 7.58
N ILE A 523 10.78 8.97 7.21
CA ILE A 523 12.10 8.50 6.79
C ILE A 523 11.97 7.58 5.57
N ALA A 524 12.91 7.69 4.63
CA ALA A 524 13.09 6.72 3.56
C ALA A 524 14.57 6.39 3.36
N VAL A 525 14.90 5.13 3.08
CA VAL A 525 16.26 4.69 2.73
C VAL A 525 16.24 4.03 1.37
N ILE A 526 17.09 4.48 0.47
CA ILE A 526 17.31 3.86 -0.84
C ILE A 526 18.76 3.40 -1.00
N ARG A 527 18.96 2.36 -1.79
CA ARG A 527 20.27 1.86 -2.27
C ARG A 527 20.30 1.97 -3.80
N ASP A 528 21.48 1.93 -4.40
CA ASP A 528 21.57 1.80 -5.87
C ASP A 528 21.16 0.37 -6.29
N GLU A 529 20.35 0.23 -7.33
CA GLU A 529 19.91 -1.10 -7.80
C GLU A 529 20.99 -1.73 -8.67
N MET A 530 21.44 -2.93 -8.30
CA MET A 530 22.58 -3.64 -8.90
C MET A 530 22.14 -4.79 -9.81
N ASP A 531 20.95 -5.36 -9.58
CA ASP A 531 20.40 -6.49 -10.35
C ASP A 531 19.47 -6.01 -11.48
N VAL A 532 19.75 -4.84 -12.08
CA VAL A 532 18.87 -4.16 -13.05
C VAL A 532 18.57 -5.02 -14.28
N GLU A 533 19.58 -5.71 -14.83
CA GLU A 533 19.40 -6.67 -15.93
C GLU A 533 18.56 -7.88 -15.53
N TYR A 534 18.63 -8.34 -14.28
CA TYR A 534 17.79 -9.42 -13.76
C TYR A 534 16.33 -8.95 -13.63
N ILE A 535 16.10 -7.75 -13.10
CA ILE A 535 14.76 -7.14 -13.05
C ILE A 535 14.15 -7.05 -14.46
N ARG A 536 14.94 -6.64 -15.46
CA ARG A 536 14.48 -6.53 -16.85
C ARG A 536 14.14 -7.89 -17.48
N SER A 537 14.96 -8.93 -17.22
CA SER A 537 14.73 -10.27 -17.76
C SER A 537 13.61 -11.04 -17.05
N HIS A 538 13.33 -10.73 -15.78
CA HIS A 538 12.35 -11.45 -14.95
C HIS A 538 11.01 -10.75 -14.77
N TYR A 539 10.89 -9.45 -15.04
CA TYR A 539 9.63 -8.70 -14.86
C TYR A 539 9.27 -7.85 -16.07
N ASN A 540 7.97 -7.62 -16.26
CA ASN A 540 7.39 -6.75 -17.29
C ASN A 540 7.61 -5.24 -17.02
N ILE A 541 8.83 -4.85 -16.65
CA ILE A 541 9.15 -3.45 -16.32
C ILE A 541 9.03 -2.52 -17.55
N GLU A 542 9.15 -3.08 -18.75
CA GLU A 542 8.98 -2.37 -20.03
C GLU A 542 7.52 -1.94 -20.30
N ASP A 543 6.53 -2.44 -19.52
CA ASP A 543 5.15 -1.93 -19.52
C ASP A 543 5.06 -0.55 -18.83
N PHE A 544 6.08 -0.15 -18.06
CA PHE A 544 6.11 1.09 -17.26
C PHE A 544 7.21 2.08 -17.65
N ILE A 545 8.32 1.62 -18.24
CA ILE A 545 9.45 2.48 -18.67
C ILE A 545 10.09 2.04 -19.99
N PHE A 546 10.56 3.02 -20.77
CA PHE A 546 11.47 2.80 -21.90
C PHE A 546 12.91 2.62 -21.40
N PHE A 547 13.23 1.40 -20.94
CA PHE A 547 14.51 1.03 -20.29
C PHE A 547 15.79 1.64 -20.95
N SER A 548 15.84 1.74 -22.28
CA SER A 548 16.94 2.39 -23.03
C SER A 548 17.13 3.90 -22.81
N HIS A 549 16.29 4.53 -22.00
CA HIS A 549 16.36 5.93 -21.60
C HIS A 549 16.73 6.12 -20.12
N HIS A 550 17.13 5.05 -19.44
CA HIS A 550 17.56 5.06 -18.05
C HIS A 550 19.02 4.58 -17.95
N GLN A 551 19.86 5.35 -17.27
CA GLN A 551 21.22 4.93 -16.90
C GLN A 551 21.15 4.08 -15.63
N ARG A 552 22.07 3.12 -15.43
CA ARG A 552 22.05 2.20 -14.28
C ARG A 552 21.98 2.95 -12.94
N GLU A 553 22.72 4.04 -12.86
CA GLU A 553 22.82 4.96 -11.73
C GLU A 553 21.48 5.67 -11.41
N GLU A 554 20.53 5.73 -12.35
CA GLU A 554 19.19 6.29 -12.13
C GLU A 554 18.17 5.27 -11.58
N HIS A 555 18.51 3.98 -11.53
CA HIS A 555 17.70 2.94 -10.88
C HIS A 555 18.03 2.92 -9.38
N GLY A 556 17.00 2.97 -8.53
CA GLY A 556 17.15 2.90 -7.07
C GLY A 556 16.31 1.78 -6.48
N HIS A 557 16.84 1.12 -5.47
CA HIS A 557 16.15 0.14 -4.63
C HIS A 557 15.62 0.87 -3.40
N LEU A 558 14.31 0.89 -3.20
CA LEU A 558 13.67 1.49 -2.02
C LEU A 558 13.63 0.44 -0.91
N TYR A 559 14.44 0.61 0.14
CA TYR A 559 14.66 -0.42 1.16
C TYR A 559 13.72 -0.23 2.36
N HIS A 560 13.58 1.01 2.82
CA HIS A 560 12.73 1.39 3.94
C HIS A 560 11.93 2.65 3.61
N PHE A 561 10.67 2.73 4.07
CA PHE A 561 9.86 3.95 4.00
C PHE A 561 8.81 3.96 5.12
N ALA A 562 8.93 4.92 6.04
CA ALA A 562 7.94 5.21 7.07
C ALA A 562 7.51 6.67 7.00
N LEU A 563 6.22 6.94 7.20
CA LEU A 563 5.65 8.28 7.23
C LEU A 563 4.49 8.29 8.23
N ASN A 564 4.44 9.28 9.11
CA ASN A 564 3.37 9.45 10.07
C ASN A 564 2.00 9.55 9.33
N PRO A 565 0.98 8.77 9.72
CA PRO A 565 -0.33 8.74 9.07
C PRO A 565 -0.98 10.12 8.83
N VAL A 566 -0.76 11.09 9.73
CA VAL A 566 -1.22 12.49 9.59
C VAL A 566 -0.82 13.12 8.24
N PHE A 567 0.33 12.74 7.70
CA PHE A 567 0.92 13.30 6.48
C PHE A 567 0.83 12.34 5.28
N ARG A 568 0.00 11.29 5.35
CA ARG A 568 -0.13 10.23 4.31
C ARG A 568 -0.44 10.76 2.90
N HIS A 569 -1.12 11.90 2.76
CA HIS A 569 -1.36 12.52 1.45
C HIS A 569 -0.07 13.00 0.79
N TYR A 570 0.95 13.42 1.56
CA TYR A 570 2.25 13.80 1.03
C TYR A 570 3.14 12.61 0.62
N THR A 571 2.71 11.34 0.73
CA THR A 571 3.52 10.19 0.28
C THR A 571 3.94 10.30 -1.19
N LYS A 572 3.04 10.78 -2.08
CA LYS A 572 3.37 11.04 -3.49
C LYS A 572 4.46 12.10 -3.65
N PHE A 573 4.40 13.16 -2.85
CA PHE A 573 5.42 14.21 -2.83
C PHE A 573 6.77 13.67 -2.30
N PHE A 574 6.76 12.87 -1.24
CA PHE A 574 7.98 12.26 -0.70
C PHE A 574 8.65 11.33 -1.73
N LEU A 575 7.89 10.48 -2.43
CA LEU A 575 8.42 9.66 -3.54
C LEU A 575 8.98 10.50 -4.69
N LYS A 576 8.35 11.65 -5.02
CA LYS A 576 8.88 12.60 -6.02
C LYS A 576 10.22 13.21 -5.59
N GLU A 577 10.32 13.63 -4.33
CA GLU A 577 11.54 14.24 -3.80
C GLU A 577 12.69 13.24 -3.65
N ILE A 578 12.41 11.98 -3.30
CA ILE A 578 13.40 10.89 -3.31
C ILE A 578 13.97 10.69 -4.72
N LEU A 579 13.13 10.78 -5.78
CA LEU A 579 13.60 10.72 -7.16
C LEU A 579 14.46 11.96 -7.53
N ARG A 580 14.00 13.17 -7.20
CA ARG A 580 14.69 14.44 -7.49
C ARG A 580 16.04 14.56 -6.77
N LEU A 581 16.05 14.46 -5.45
CA LEU A 581 17.24 14.57 -4.60
C LEU A 581 18.14 13.32 -4.69
N GLY A 582 17.56 12.15 -4.96
CA GLY A 582 18.30 10.91 -5.16
C GLY A 582 19.05 10.84 -6.49
N TYR A 583 18.78 11.73 -7.44
CA TYR A 583 19.18 11.62 -8.85
C TYR A 583 18.70 10.30 -9.48
N LYS A 584 17.49 9.86 -9.10
CA LYS A 584 16.84 8.65 -9.60
C LYS A 584 15.71 9.00 -10.57
N SER A 585 15.35 8.01 -11.39
CA SER A 585 14.18 8.06 -12.28
C SER A 585 13.18 6.94 -12.00
N CYS A 586 13.66 5.80 -11.50
CA CYS A 586 12.85 4.64 -11.11
C CYS A 586 13.21 4.17 -9.70
N LEU A 587 12.21 3.80 -8.91
CA LEU A 587 12.37 3.13 -7.63
C LEU A 587 11.73 1.73 -7.70
N TYR A 588 12.48 0.74 -7.26
CA TYR A 588 12.08 -0.67 -7.17
C TYR A 588 11.87 -1.06 -5.72
N TYR A 589 10.88 -1.92 -5.48
CA TYR A 589 10.57 -2.43 -4.16
C TYR A 589 10.19 -3.92 -4.25
N PRO A 590 11.16 -4.83 -4.07
CA PRO A 590 10.88 -6.26 -4.00
C PRO A 590 10.24 -6.61 -2.65
N VAL A 591 9.24 -7.49 -2.66
CA VAL A 591 8.57 -8.04 -1.48
C VAL A 591 8.85 -9.54 -1.45
N TYR A 592 9.71 -9.96 -0.53
CA TYR A 592 10.08 -11.37 -0.36
C TYR A 592 8.98 -12.11 0.42
N PRO A 593 8.73 -13.40 0.11
CA PRO A 593 7.86 -14.24 0.92
C PRO A 593 8.45 -14.42 2.32
N GLN A 594 7.60 -14.50 3.34
CA GLN A 594 8.02 -14.63 4.74
C GLN A 594 8.50 -16.06 5.05
N ILE A 595 9.71 -16.39 4.61
CA ILE A 595 10.41 -17.63 4.96
C ILE A 595 10.80 -17.56 6.45
N ARG A 596 10.01 -18.23 7.31
CA ARG A 596 10.31 -18.38 8.75
C ARG A 596 11.38 -19.46 8.97
N GLU A 597 12.60 -19.21 8.52
CA GLU A 597 13.77 -19.95 8.99
C GLU A 597 14.30 -19.35 10.31
N GLY A 598 15.03 -20.16 11.07
CA GLY A 598 15.15 -19.97 12.52
C GLY A 598 16.13 -18.88 12.99
N LYS A 599 15.71 -18.16 14.04
CA LYS A 599 16.51 -17.28 14.93
C LYS A 599 17.25 -16.08 14.30
N PHE A 600 17.37 -15.96 12.99
CA PHE A 600 17.78 -14.72 12.32
C PHE A 600 16.55 -13.95 11.86
N GLN A 601 16.45 -12.68 12.22
CA GLN A 601 15.55 -11.77 11.51
C GLN A 601 16.10 -11.63 10.08
N SER A 602 15.29 -11.93 9.07
CA SER A 602 15.74 -11.87 7.68
C SER A 602 16.13 -10.43 7.32
N SER A 603 17.30 -10.23 6.72
CA SER A 603 17.74 -8.91 6.22
C SER A 603 16.76 -8.29 5.20
N TYR A 604 15.89 -9.10 4.61
CA TYR A 604 14.84 -8.72 3.67
C TYR A 604 13.49 -8.38 4.33
N ALA A 605 13.49 -8.08 5.63
CA ALA A 605 12.27 -7.76 6.35
C ALA A 605 11.79 -6.33 6.02
N HIS A 606 10.47 -6.19 5.82
CA HIS A 606 9.90 -5.04 5.11
C HIS A 606 9.12 -4.06 5.97
N SER A 607 9.50 -2.78 5.90
CA SER A 607 8.91 -1.67 6.69
C SER A 607 8.01 -0.71 5.90
N LEU A 608 7.70 -1.02 4.62
CA LEU A 608 7.13 -0.07 3.65
C LEU A 608 5.60 0.18 3.74
N THR A 609 4.97 -0.14 4.87
CA THR A 609 3.51 -0.27 5.01
C THR A 609 2.72 0.97 4.59
N SER A 610 3.31 2.17 4.70
CA SER A 610 2.65 3.43 4.34
C SER A 610 2.61 3.73 2.83
N ALA A 611 3.57 3.22 2.04
CA ALA A 611 3.78 3.65 0.65
C ALA A 611 3.31 2.67 -0.43
N LEU A 612 3.15 1.38 -0.11
CA LEU A 612 2.94 0.32 -1.10
C LEU A 612 1.81 0.62 -2.11
N HIS A 613 0.66 1.15 -1.66
CA HIS A 613 -0.49 1.45 -2.52
C HIS A 613 -0.20 2.50 -3.63
N TYR A 614 0.82 3.35 -3.45
CA TYR A 614 1.26 4.34 -4.43
C TYR A 614 2.26 3.77 -5.46
N LEU A 615 2.84 2.61 -5.20
CA LEU A 615 3.62 1.83 -6.17
C LEU A 615 2.68 1.06 -7.12
N VAL A 616 3.21 0.52 -8.21
CA VAL A 616 2.52 -0.44 -9.07
C VAL A 616 3.22 -1.81 -8.97
N PRO A 617 2.48 -2.93 -8.76
CA PRO A 617 3.07 -4.26 -8.86
C PRO A 617 3.41 -4.56 -10.32
N VAL A 618 4.56 -5.20 -10.55
CA VAL A 618 5.10 -5.50 -11.89
C VAL A 618 4.98 -7.01 -12.13
N ARG A 619 4.22 -7.41 -13.16
CA ARG A 619 3.97 -8.84 -13.43
C ARG A 619 5.30 -9.58 -13.75
N PRO A 620 5.55 -10.76 -13.16
CA PRO A 620 6.70 -11.59 -13.54
C PRO A 620 6.57 -12.11 -14.97
N ARG A 621 7.70 -12.19 -15.69
CA ARG A 621 7.81 -12.84 -16.99
C ARG A 621 7.92 -14.35 -16.79
N ARG A 622 7.09 -15.11 -17.50
CA ARG A 622 7.21 -16.58 -17.59
C ARG A 622 8.54 -16.93 -18.26
N GLN A 623 9.48 -17.44 -17.46
CA GLN A 623 10.79 -17.88 -17.96
C GLN A 623 10.68 -19.20 -18.72
N ILE A 624 11.56 -19.38 -19.69
CA ILE A 624 11.77 -20.67 -20.35
C ILE A 624 12.87 -21.40 -19.58
N VAL A 625 12.63 -22.65 -19.18
CA VAL A 625 13.66 -23.49 -18.54
C VAL A 625 14.60 -24.01 -19.63
N TYR A 626 15.77 -23.39 -19.76
CA TYR A 626 16.77 -23.74 -20.77
C TYR A 626 17.68 -24.88 -20.28
N PRO A 627 17.85 -25.98 -21.04
CA PRO A 627 18.80 -27.03 -20.71
C PRO A 627 20.24 -26.57 -21.03
N LEU A 628 20.83 -25.77 -20.15
CA LEU A 628 22.09 -25.05 -20.35
C LEU A 628 23.23 -25.97 -20.84
N GLU A 629 23.38 -27.15 -20.21
CA GLU A 629 24.37 -28.18 -20.57
C GLU A 629 24.27 -28.63 -22.03
N LYS A 630 23.05 -28.72 -22.57
CA LYS A 630 22.78 -29.18 -23.95
C LYS A 630 22.90 -28.05 -24.97
N LEU A 631 22.78 -26.80 -24.54
CA LEU A 631 22.86 -25.62 -25.39
C LEU A 631 24.30 -25.09 -25.51
N GLY A 632 25.11 -25.20 -24.45
CA GLY A 632 26.50 -24.77 -24.44
C GLY A 632 26.66 -23.31 -24.84
N ILE A 633 27.36 -23.05 -25.95
CA ILE A 633 27.52 -21.69 -26.51
C ILE A 633 26.22 -21.03 -26.98
N ASN A 634 25.14 -21.80 -27.18
CA ASN A 634 23.81 -21.32 -27.55
C ASN A 634 22.89 -21.12 -26.32
N ALA A 635 23.42 -21.26 -25.10
CA ALA A 635 22.67 -20.94 -23.89
C ALA A 635 22.36 -19.43 -23.83
N PRO A 636 21.23 -19.01 -23.23
CA PRO A 636 20.96 -17.60 -23.01
C PRO A 636 21.96 -16.98 -22.03
N SER A 637 21.97 -15.65 -21.93
CA SER A 637 22.86 -14.95 -20.99
C SER A 637 22.60 -15.37 -19.53
N LYS A 638 23.63 -15.31 -18.68
CA LYS A 638 23.54 -15.66 -17.26
C LYS A 638 22.48 -14.87 -16.47
N ALA A 639 22.05 -13.69 -16.95
CA ALA A 639 20.99 -12.89 -16.35
C ALA A 639 19.56 -13.35 -16.73
N VAL A 640 19.43 -14.23 -17.73
CA VAL A 640 18.19 -14.93 -18.11
C VAL A 640 18.18 -16.36 -17.56
N SER A 641 19.35 -16.98 -17.37
CA SER A 641 19.51 -18.29 -16.74
C SER A 641 19.92 -18.26 -15.27
N LYS A 642 19.69 -17.13 -14.57
CA LYS A 642 19.83 -17.03 -13.11
C LYS A 642 18.55 -17.60 -12.50
N ASP A 643 18.66 -18.54 -11.57
CA ASP A 643 17.47 -19.10 -10.92
C ASP A 643 16.61 -18.00 -10.28
N PRO A 644 15.28 -18.09 -10.36
CA PRO A 644 14.40 -17.00 -9.96
C PRO A 644 14.39 -16.81 -8.43
N LEU A 645 15.09 -15.76 -7.98
CA LEU A 645 14.91 -15.20 -6.65
C LEU A 645 13.43 -14.85 -6.46
N SER A 646 12.75 -15.64 -5.62
CA SER A 646 11.30 -15.60 -5.48
C SER A 646 10.88 -14.39 -4.62
N TYR A 647 10.53 -13.29 -5.27
CA TYR A 647 9.96 -12.08 -4.65
C TYR A 647 8.94 -11.42 -5.59
N ALA A 648 7.96 -10.69 -5.07
CA ALA A 648 7.09 -9.87 -5.92
C ALA A 648 7.68 -8.47 -6.12
N LEU A 649 7.77 -7.97 -7.34
CA LEU A 649 8.34 -6.66 -7.62
C LEU A 649 7.27 -5.56 -7.66
N ASN A 650 7.53 -4.45 -6.99
CA ASN A 650 6.77 -3.21 -7.11
C ASN A 650 7.67 -2.09 -7.64
N HIS A 651 7.07 -1.08 -8.27
CA HIS A 651 7.79 -0.01 -8.97
C HIS A 651 7.10 1.36 -8.82
N THR A 652 7.88 2.45 -8.91
CA THR A 652 7.36 3.80 -9.22
C THR A 652 8.41 4.64 -9.96
N ASN A 653 7.95 5.63 -10.73
CA ASN A 653 8.78 6.56 -11.49
C ASN A 653 8.18 7.98 -11.45
N ARG A 654 8.87 8.99 -12.02
CA ARG A 654 8.43 10.40 -11.96
C ARG A 654 7.02 10.62 -12.50
N LYS A 655 6.66 9.99 -13.62
CA LYS A 655 5.31 10.03 -14.22
C LYS A 655 4.24 9.52 -13.25
N LEU A 656 4.48 8.38 -12.60
CA LEU A 656 3.54 7.74 -11.68
C LEU A 656 3.28 8.57 -10.40
N THR A 657 4.25 9.38 -9.94
CA THR A 657 4.04 10.24 -8.75
C THR A 657 2.85 11.21 -8.92
N LEU A 658 2.66 11.77 -10.12
CA LEU A 658 1.53 12.65 -10.47
C LEU A 658 0.45 11.94 -11.30
N GLU A 659 0.41 10.60 -11.30
CA GLU A 659 -0.65 9.84 -11.98
C GLU A 659 -1.79 9.53 -10.99
N PRO A 660 -3.04 9.93 -11.27
CA PRO A 660 -4.18 9.52 -10.46
C PRO A 660 -4.53 8.06 -10.74
N LYS A 661 -4.71 7.26 -9.69
CA LYS A 661 -5.34 5.93 -9.78
C LYS A 661 -6.82 6.06 -9.46
N ILE A 662 -7.67 5.30 -10.14
CA ILE A 662 -9.10 5.22 -9.83
C ILE A 662 -9.29 4.24 -8.68
N THR A 663 -9.72 4.73 -7.52
CA THR A 663 -10.05 3.87 -6.38
C THR A 663 -11.41 3.19 -6.56
N VAL A 664 -11.44 1.88 -6.33
CA VAL A 664 -12.65 1.05 -6.27
C VAL A 664 -12.84 0.59 -4.83
N ASN A 665 -13.84 1.18 -4.15
CA ASN A 665 -14.15 0.88 -2.74
C ASN A 665 -15.13 -0.30 -2.54
N ALA A 666 -15.78 -0.78 -3.60
CA ALA A 666 -16.71 -1.91 -3.54
C ALA A 666 -16.08 -3.17 -2.93
N LYS A 667 -16.84 -3.88 -2.08
CA LYS A 667 -16.42 -5.13 -1.43
C LYS A 667 -16.49 -6.29 -2.42
N ILE A 668 -15.34 -6.67 -2.98
CA ILE A 668 -15.19 -7.79 -3.92
C ILE A 668 -14.74 -9.01 -3.12
N VAL A 669 -15.65 -9.98 -2.97
CA VAL A 669 -15.43 -11.22 -2.21
C VAL A 669 -15.32 -12.40 -3.17
N VAL A 670 -14.17 -13.05 -3.18
CA VAL A 670 -13.90 -14.28 -3.95
C VAL A 670 -13.95 -15.47 -3.01
N VAL A 671 -14.71 -16.51 -3.34
CA VAL A 671 -14.84 -17.73 -2.52
C VAL A 671 -14.19 -18.90 -3.23
N GLY A 672 -13.16 -19.48 -2.62
CA GLY A 672 -12.38 -20.60 -3.14
C GLY A 672 -11.08 -20.15 -3.81
N ALA A 673 -9.95 -20.57 -3.27
CA ALA A 673 -8.60 -20.27 -3.76
C ALA A 673 -8.16 -21.18 -4.93
N SER A 674 -9.08 -21.54 -5.82
CA SER A 674 -8.77 -22.33 -7.03
C SER A 674 -8.05 -21.50 -8.08
N ASN A 675 -7.46 -22.15 -9.10
CA ASN A 675 -6.77 -21.48 -10.22
C ASN A 675 -7.59 -20.32 -10.83
N VAL A 676 -8.91 -20.46 -10.91
CA VAL A 676 -9.83 -19.41 -11.41
C VAL A 676 -9.92 -18.23 -10.45
N GLY A 677 -10.05 -18.48 -9.14
CA GLY A 677 -10.08 -17.44 -8.11
C GLY A 677 -8.75 -16.69 -7.98
N ILE A 678 -7.64 -17.42 -8.05
CA ILE A 678 -6.28 -16.85 -8.07
C ILE A 678 -6.07 -16.00 -9.33
N SER A 679 -6.37 -16.51 -10.53
CA SER A 679 -6.16 -15.75 -11.77
C SER A 679 -7.07 -14.51 -11.87
N PHE A 680 -8.28 -14.57 -11.32
CA PHE A 680 -9.14 -13.39 -11.17
C PHE A 680 -8.50 -12.33 -10.26
N LEU A 681 -8.03 -12.73 -9.06
CA LEU A 681 -7.36 -11.82 -8.13
C LEU A 681 -6.04 -11.26 -8.70
N GLU A 682 -5.23 -12.09 -9.35
CA GLU A 682 -4.03 -11.68 -10.10
C GLU A 682 -4.36 -10.56 -11.09
N THR A 683 -5.39 -10.77 -11.91
CA THR A 683 -5.81 -9.82 -12.95
C THR A 683 -6.19 -8.46 -12.35
N LEU A 684 -6.91 -8.43 -11.23
CA LEU A 684 -7.26 -7.18 -10.54
C LEU A 684 -6.05 -6.51 -9.88
N VAL A 685 -5.14 -7.27 -9.25
CA VAL A 685 -3.97 -6.72 -8.55
C VAL A 685 -2.98 -6.06 -9.51
N PHE A 686 -2.76 -6.62 -10.70
CA PHE A 686 -1.88 -6.02 -11.71
C PHE A 686 -2.55 -4.93 -12.60
N CYS A 687 -3.76 -4.47 -12.28
CA CYS A 687 -4.39 -3.32 -12.95
C CYS A 687 -3.79 -1.99 -12.46
N SER A 688 -2.67 -1.56 -13.08
CA SER A 688 -1.87 -0.38 -12.68
C SER A 688 -2.63 0.93 -12.46
N HIS A 689 -3.72 1.18 -13.21
CA HIS A 689 -4.53 2.40 -13.17
C HIS A 689 -5.68 2.33 -12.14
N LEU A 690 -5.95 1.16 -11.56
CA LEU A 690 -6.95 0.96 -10.53
C LEU A 690 -6.30 0.80 -9.14
N LYS A 691 -7.07 1.07 -8.09
CA LYS A 691 -6.74 0.78 -6.69
C LYS A 691 -7.96 0.15 -6.05
N PHE A 692 -7.95 -1.17 -5.86
CA PHE A 692 -9.02 -1.83 -5.10
C PHE A 692 -8.75 -1.69 -3.61
N SER A 693 -9.69 -1.11 -2.85
CA SER A 693 -9.55 -0.95 -1.40
C SER A 693 -9.95 -2.22 -0.63
N ASN A 694 -10.92 -2.99 -1.16
CA ASN A 694 -11.65 -4.01 -0.43
C ASN A 694 -11.71 -5.35 -1.21
N LEU A 695 -10.56 -5.94 -1.56
CA LEU A 695 -10.45 -7.31 -2.09
C LEU A 695 -10.36 -8.32 -0.95
N THR A 696 -11.25 -9.32 -0.93
CA THR A 696 -11.23 -10.40 0.07
C THR A 696 -11.32 -11.79 -0.58
N LEU A 697 -10.43 -12.70 -0.18
CA LEU A 697 -10.47 -14.12 -0.51
C LEU A 697 -10.95 -14.92 0.71
N ILE A 698 -12.00 -15.71 0.52
CA ILE A 698 -12.50 -16.68 1.49
C ILE A 698 -12.03 -18.07 1.05
N SER A 699 -11.30 -18.77 1.90
CA SER A 699 -10.70 -20.07 1.59
C SER A 699 -10.57 -20.94 2.84
N THR A 700 -10.72 -22.25 2.70
CA THR A 700 -10.65 -23.22 3.82
C THR A 700 -9.30 -23.21 4.54
N HIS A 701 -8.20 -23.05 3.78
CA HIS A 701 -6.83 -23.05 4.30
C HIS A 701 -6.05 -21.75 3.97
N GLY A 702 -6.76 -20.72 3.48
CA GLY A 702 -6.20 -19.42 3.10
C GLY A 702 -5.64 -19.38 1.67
N LEU A 703 -4.56 -18.62 1.45
CA LEU A 703 -3.84 -18.59 0.16
C LEU A 703 -2.92 -19.82 0.04
N PRO A 704 -2.85 -20.47 -1.13
CA PRO A 704 -1.86 -21.52 -1.44
C PRO A 704 -0.42 -20.97 -1.43
N GLY A 705 0.57 -21.86 -1.39
CA GLY A 705 1.99 -21.51 -1.36
C GLY A 705 2.50 -20.93 -0.03
N LYS A 706 1.62 -20.70 0.96
CA LYS A 706 2.00 -20.22 2.30
C LYS A 706 2.80 -21.23 3.14
N LYS A 707 2.78 -22.52 2.76
CA LYS A 707 3.61 -23.57 3.36
C LYS A 707 4.50 -24.13 2.27
N LEU A 708 5.79 -23.79 2.29
CA LEU A 708 6.82 -24.45 1.48
C LEU A 708 7.04 -25.88 2.00
N LEU A 709 6.08 -26.76 1.72
CA LEU A 709 6.16 -28.18 2.06
C LEU A 709 7.19 -28.89 1.18
N GLY A 710 7.69 -30.02 1.66
CA GLY A 710 8.61 -30.85 0.90
C GLY A 710 8.01 -31.29 -0.45
N THR A 711 8.88 -31.51 -1.42
CA THR A 711 8.54 -31.92 -2.80
C THR A 711 7.79 -33.25 -2.89
N GLU A 712 7.61 -33.95 -1.76
CA GLU A 712 6.90 -35.22 -1.63
C GLU A 712 5.39 -35.01 -1.51
N GLN A 713 4.92 -34.12 -0.63
CA GLN A 713 3.50 -33.89 -0.39
C GLN A 713 2.76 -33.44 -1.66
N ARG A 714 3.43 -32.73 -2.57
CA ARG A 714 2.81 -32.23 -3.81
C ARG A 714 2.66 -33.26 -4.92
N LYS A 715 3.34 -34.41 -4.84
CA LYS A 715 3.16 -35.53 -5.81
C LYS A 715 1.74 -36.13 -5.76
N PHE A 716 0.97 -35.80 -4.73
CA PHE A 716 -0.42 -36.21 -4.54
C PHE A 716 -1.44 -35.27 -5.22
N LEU A 717 -1.06 -34.04 -5.55
CA LEU A 717 -1.92 -33.11 -6.31
C LEU A 717 -1.78 -33.39 -7.80
N ALA A 718 -2.88 -33.24 -8.53
CA ALA A 718 -2.83 -33.20 -10.00
C ALA A 718 -2.01 -31.97 -10.44
N SER A 719 -1.05 -32.16 -11.34
CA SER A 719 -0.22 -31.08 -11.85
C SER A 719 -0.98 -30.26 -12.91
N ASP A 720 -1.84 -29.35 -12.46
CA ASP A 720 -2.58 -28.42 -13.33
C ASP A 720 -1.66 -27.46 -14.12
N HIS A 721 -0.37 -27.36 -13.75
CA HIS A 721 0.66 -26.51 -14.36
C HIS A 721 0.32 -25.00 -14.47
N CYS A 722 -0.79 -24.56 -13.88
CA CYS A 722 -1.28 -23.18 -13.97
C CYS A 722 -0.51 -22.21 -13.04
N PHE A 723 -0.20 -22.66 -11.82
CA PHE A 723 0.53 -21.91 -10.80
C PHE A 723 1.40 -22.88 -9.95
N HIS A 724 2.58 -22.42 -9.57
CA HIS A 724 3.51 -23.09 -8.66
C HIS A 724 3.81 -22.17 -7.44
N ASP A 725 4.45 -22.68 -6.39
CA ASP A 725 4.87 -21.87 -5.22
C ASP A 725 5.67 -20.62 -5.59
N GLN A 726 6.55 -20.74 -6.59
CA GLN A 726 7.32 -19.61 -7.09
C GLN A 726 6.40 -18.55 -7.70
N ASP A 727 5.37 -18.93 -8.46
CA ASP A 727 4.39 -17.99 -9.00
C ASP A 727 3.63 -17.26 -7.86
N TYR A 728 3.20 -17.99 -6.82
CA TYR A 728 2.54 -17.39 -5.65
C TYR A 728 3.46 -16.39 -4.91
N ALA A 729 4.75 -16.71 -4.78
CA ALA A 729 5.75 -15.81 -4.18
C ALA A 729 6.06 -14.58 -5.06
N LEU A 730 6.16 -14.77 -6.38
CA LEU A 730 6.37 -13.70 -7.37
C LEU A 730 5.16 -12.77 -7.52
N MET A 731 3.96 -13.21 -7.08
CA MET A 731 2.73 -12.41 -7.08
C MET A 731 2.44 -11.70 -5.76
N SER A 732 2.82 -12.28 -4.60
CA SER A 732 2.57 -11.74 -3.25
C SER A 732 1.15 -11.21 -3.03
N LEU A 733 0.13 -12.00 -3.42
CA LEU A 733 -1.29 -11.61 -3.30
C LEU A 733 -1.71 -11.22 -1.86
N CYS A 734 -1.04 -11.74 -0.83
CA CYS A 734 -1.25 -11.37 0.56
C CYS A 734 -0.93 -9.90 0.89
N SER A 735 -0.20 -9.19 0.01
CA SER A 735 0.07 -7.75 0.15
C SER A 735 -1.10 -6.87 -0.34
N TRP A 736 -2.08 -7.46 -1.04
CA TRP A 736 -3.15 -6.75 -1.76
C TRP A 736 -4.56 -7.29 -1.52
N VAL A 737 -4.68 -8.51 -1.00
CA VAL A 737 -5.96 -9.23 -0.82
C VAL A 737 -6.07 -9.70 0.63
N ASN A 738 -7.14 -9.32 1.32
CA ASN A 738 -7.46 -9.82 2.66
C ASN A 738 -7.83 -11.32 2.56
N VAL A 739 -7.43 -12.14 3.52
CA VAL A 739 -7.62 -13.60 3.48
C VAL A 739 -8.36 -14.07 4.71
N VAL A 740 -9.64 -14.40 4.55
CA VAL A 740 -10.48 -14.96 5.61
C VAL A 740 -10.42 -16.48 5.52
N VAL A 741 -9.88 -17.12 6.57
CA VAL A 741 -9.67 -18.58 6.63
C VAL A 741 -10.93 -19.23 7.20
N GLY A 742 -11.75 -19.82 6.34
CA GLY A 742 -13.00 -20.45 6.74
C GLY A 742 -13.75 -21.10 5.57
N ARG A 743 -14.60 -22.07 5.89
CA ARG A 743 -15.47 -22.72 4.90
C ARG A 743 -16.80 -21.96 4.82
N MET A 744 -17.16 -21.45 3.64
CA MET A 744 -18.51 -20.93 3.40
C MET A 744 -19.54 -22.06 3.56
N ILE A 745 -20.60 -21.81 4.32
CA ILE A 745 -21.71 -22.75 4.57
C ILE A 745 -23.05 -22.25 4.05
N ALA A 746 -23.24 -20.94 3.91
CA ALA A 746 -24.47 -20.34 3.36
C ALA A 746 -24.20 -19.00 2.68
N ILE A 747 -25.13 -18.59 1.80
CA ILE A 747 -25.14 -17.29 1.12
C ILE A 747 -26.52 -16.67 1.33
N ASP A 748 -26.59 -15.51 1.99
CA ASP A 748 -27.76 -14.64 1.93
C ASP A 748 -27.58 -13.66 0.76
N ARG A 749 -28.52 -13.74 -0.20
CA ARG A 749 -28.54 -12.88 -1.39
C ARG A 749 -29.38 -11.61 -1.20
N ALA A 750 -30.25 -11.57 -0.19
CA ALA A 750 -31.05 -10.40 0.14
C ALA A 750 -30.24 -9.45 1.05
N ALA A 751 -29.61 -9.99 2.10
CA ALA A 751 -28.73 -9.25 3.01
C ALA A 751 -27.24 -9.28 2.59
N LYS A 752 -26.96 -9.54 1.30
CA LYS A 752 -25.64 -9.55 0.63
C LYS A 752 -24.45 -10.02 1.52
N HIS A 753 -24.55 -11.20 2.10
CA HIS A 753 -23.45 -11.76 2.89
C HIS A 753 -23.30 -13.27 2.74
N VAL A 754 -22.12 -13.77 3.10
CA VAL A 754 -21.85 -15.20 3.23
C VAL A 754 -21.57 -15.55 4.68
N VAL A 755 -21.98 -16.75 5.09
CA VAL A 755 -21.79 -17.27 6.44
C VAL A 755 -20.72 -18.35 6.41
N LEU A 756 -19.78 -18.30 7.34
CA LEU A 756 -18.66 -19.23 7.44
C LEU A 756 -18.88 -20.29 8.53
N SER A 757 -18.07 -21.34 8.53
CA SER A 757 -18.12 -22.46 9.47
C SER A 757 -17.98 -22.07 10.95
N LYS A 758 -17.30 -20.96 11.27
CA LYS A 758 -17.22 -20.37 12.62
C LYS A 758 -18.48 -19.56 13.02
N LYS A 759 -19.50 -19.43 12.14
CA LYS A 759 -20.61 -18.45 12.17
C LYS A 759 -20.20 -16.99 11.93
N GLU A 760 -18.95 -16.74 11.53
CA GLU A 760 -18.52 -15.44 11.02
C GLU A 760 -19.31 -15.07 9.75
N ILE A 761 -19.53 -13.77 9.55
CA ILE A 761 -20.33 -13.21 8.45
C ILE A 761 -19.45 -12.25 7.64
N VAL A 762 -19.38 -12.46 6.32
CA VAL A 762 -18.65 -11.57 5.40
C VAL A 762 -19.63 -10.95 4.40
N ARG A 763 -19.81 -9.63 4.46
CA ARG A 763 -20.62 -8.85 3.50
C ARG A 763 -19.90 -8.65 2.17
N TYR A 764 -20.64 -8.52 1.09
CA TYR A 764 -20.12 -8.27 -0.26
C TYR A 764 -20.95 -7.26 -1.05
N ASP A 765 -20.31 -6.54 -1.97
CA ASP A 765 -21.00 -5.88 -3.09
C ASP A 765 -21.03 -6.79 -4.31
N HIS A 766 -19.91 -7.47 -4.57
CA HIS A 766 -19.74 -8.47 -5.61
C HIS A 766 -19.22 -9.78 -5.01
N LEU A 767 -19.96 -10.87 -5.22
CA LEU A 767 -19.58 -12.23 -4.82
C LEU A 767 -19.17 -13.04 -6.04
N ILE A 768 -17.93 -13.54 -6.04
CA ILE A 768 -17.36 -14.39 -7.10
C ILE A 768 -17.17 -15.79 -6.51
N LEU A 769 -17.82 -16.79 -7.10
CA LEU A 769 -17.76 -18.18 -6.64
C LEU A 769 -16.79 -19.00 -7.50
N CYS A 770 -15.61 -19.30 -6.94
CA CYS A 770 -14.52 -20.08 -7.53
C CYS A 770 -14.28 -21.39 -6.77
N THR A 771 -15.37 -22.02 -6.28
CA THR A 771 -15.35 -23.16 -5.35
C THR A 771 -14.97 -24.51 -5.95
N GLY A 772 -14.56 -24.56 -7.23
CA GLY A 772 -14.16 -25.79 -7.91
C GLY A 772 -15.31 -26.75 -8.21
N GLN A 773 -14.98 -28.04 -8.36
CA GLN A 773 -15.90 -29.16 -8.62
C GLN A 773 -15.49 -30.35 -7.75
N GLN A 774 -16.40 -31.32 -7.55
CA GLN A 774 -16.08 -32.58 -6.88
C GLN A 774 -16.97 -33.71 -7.41
N TYR A 775 -16.51 -34.96 -7.31
CA TYR A 775 -17.32 -36.13 -7.59
C TYR A 775 -18.57 -36.20 -6.68
N GLN A 776 -19.71 -36.49 -7.29
CA GLN A 776 -20.93 -36.81 -6.58
C GLN A 776 -20.87 -38.27 -6.10
N VAL A 777 -21.17 -38.51 -4.83
CA VAL A 777 -21.32 -39.87 -4.31
C VAL A 777 -22.48 -40.55 -5.05
N PRO A 778 -22.27 -41.72 -5.71
CA PRO A 778 -23.35 -42.44 -6.35
C PRO A 778 -24.35 -42.93 -5.30
N CYS A 779 -25.65 -42.72 -5.55
CA CYS A 779 -26.68 -43.25 -4.66
C CYS A 779 -26.62 -44.79 -4.66
N PRO A 780 -26.55 -45.47 -3.50
CA PRO A 780 -26.68 -46.91 -3.42
C PRO A 780 -27.97 -47.38 -4.10
N THR A 781 -27.87 -48.44 -4.91
CA THR A 781 -29.01 -49.00 -5.67
C THR A 781 -30.00 -49.77 -4.80
N GLY A 782 -29.68 -50.00 -3.52
CA GLY A 782 -30.46 -50.86 -2.61
C GLY A 782 -30.37 -52.36 -2.95
N ALA A 783 -29.55 -52.75 -3.94
CA ALA A 783 -29.36 -54.15 -4.31
C ALA A 783 -28.54 -54.92 -3.26
N ASP A 784 -28.98 -56.12 -2.92
CA ASP A 784 -28.25 -57.02 -2.03
C ASP A 784 -27.03 -57.60 -2.74
N ILE A 785 -25.85 -57.24 -2.25
CA ILE A 785 -24.55 -57.64 -2.79
C ILE A 785 -24.39 -59.19 -2.76
N SER A 786 -24.99 -59.87 -1.77
CA SER A 786 -24.92 -61.33 -1.66
C SER A 786 -25.70 -62.08 -2.75
N GLN A 787 -26.60 -61.40 -3.45
CA GLN A 787 -27.45 -61.99 -4.50
C GLN A 787 -26.87 -61.82 -5.91
N HIS A 788 -25.71 -61.15 -6.07
CA HIS A 788 -25.02 -60.93 -7.35
C HIS A 788 -25.92 -60.36 -8.48
N VAL A 789 -26.88 -59.50 -8.11
CA VAL A 789 -27.89 -58.92 -9.00
C VAL A 789 -27.26 -58.11 -10.14
N THR A 790 -27.73 -58.29 -11.38
CA THR A 790 -27.14 -57.60 -12.55
C THR A 790 -27.77 -56.24 -12.81
N ASN A 791 -27.06 -55.38 -13.55
CA ASN A 791 -27.53 -54.06 -14.01
C ASN A 791 -28.81 -54.08 -14.87
N ARG A 792 -29.36 -55.25 -15.22
CA ARG A 792 -30.65 -55.40 -15.92
C ARG A 792 -31.83 -55.63 -14.97
N GLU A 793 -31.56 -56.09 -13.75
CA GLU A 793 -32.55 -56.46 -12.74
C GLU A 793 -32.75 -55.36 -11.69
N ILE A 794 -31.76 -54.47 -11.55
CA ILE A 794 -31.82 -53.26 -10.74
C ILE A 794 -32.69 -52.20 -11.45
N PRO A 795 -33.73 -51.64 -10.81
CA PRO A 795 -34.53 -50.56 -11.40
C PRO A 795 -33.68 -49.29 -11.57
N ASN A 796 -33.70 -48.70 -12.77
CA ASN A 796 -32.86 -47.55 -13.11
C ASN A 796 -33.32 -46.26 -12.39
N SER A 797 -32.77 -46.02 -11.20
CA SER A 797 -33.16 -44.95 -10.30
C SER A 797 -32.33 -43.66 -10.45
N GLY A 798 -31.80 -43.36 -11.64
CA GLY A 798 -30.90 -42.23 -11.96
C GLY A 798 -31.41 -40.79 -11.71
N LYS A 799 -32.43 -40.60 -10.86
CA LYS A 799 -32.83 -39.33 -10.25
C LYS A 799 -32.67 -39.30 -8.72
N GLN A 800 -32.35 -40.43 -8.08
CA GLN A 800 -32.03 -40.47 -6.65
C GLN A 800 -30.68 -39.81 -6.39
N GLN A 801 -30.62 -38.94 -5.39
CA GLN A 801 -29.39 -38.31 -4.91
C GLN A 801 -29.03 -38.90 -3.55
N TYR A 802 -27.73 -39.12 -3.32
CA TYR A 802 -27.22 -39.54 -2.02
C TYR A 802 -27.43 -38.42 -0.99
N THR A 803 -28.14 -38.72 0.10
CA THR A 803 -28.55 -37.73 1.13
C THR A 803 -27.64 -37.68 2.36
N ASP A 804 -26.77 -38.67 2.54
CA ASP A 804 -25.92 -38.76 3.73
C ASP A 804 -24.64 -37.92 3.58
N LYS A 805 -23.78 -37.96 4.60
CA LYS A 805 -22.59 -37.11 4.71
C LYS A 805 -21.53 -37.44 3.64
N VAL A 806 -21.56 -36.72 2.53
CA VAL A 806 -20.52 -36.71 1.49
C VAL A 806 -19.16 -36.24 2.07
N PRO A 807 -18.05 -36.96 1.85
CA PRO A 807 -16.71 -36.52 2.22
C PRO A 807 -16.32 -35.20 1.54
N CYS A 808 -15.50 -34.37 2.21
CA CYS A 808 -15.06 -33.09 1.65
C CYS A 808 -14.06 -33.23 0.49
N ASN A 809 -13.51 -34.42 0.28
CA ASN A 809 -12.48 -34.77 -0.70
C ASN A 809 -12.80 -36.12 -1.38
N HIS A 810 -14.06 -36.27 -1.84
CA HIS A 810 -14.53 -37.55 -2.37
C HIS A 810 -13.84 -37.91 -3.68
N PHE A 811 -12.98 -38.95 -3.64
CA PHE A 811 -12.08 -39.39 -4.72
C PHE A 811 -11.10 -38.31 -5.24
N THR A 812 -10.79 -37.30 -4.43
CA THR A 812 -9.81 -36.25 -4.75
C THR A 812 -8.91 -35.95 -3.55
N LEU A 813 -7.80 -35.27 -3.80
CA LEU A 813 -7.05 -34.53 -2.78
C LEU A 813 -7.03 -33.08 -3.27
N ASN A 814 -7.79 -32.21 -2.61
CA ASN A 814 -8.15 -30.90 -3.16
C ASN A 814 -7.13 -29.80 -2.83
N ASP A 815 -6.35 -29.99 -1.77
CA ASP A 815 -5.38 -29.02 -1.26
C ASP A 815 -4.20 -29.69 -0.55
N GLU A 816 -3.23 -28.88 -0.15
CA GLU A 816 -2.00 -29.34 0.50
C GLU A 816 -2.25 -30.00 1.87
N GLU A 817 -3.35 -29.65 2.55
CA GLU A 817 -3.67 -30.20 3.86
C GLU A 817 -4.32 -31.58 3.72
N ASP A 818 -5.16 -31.79 2.71
CA ASP A 818 -5.59 -33.13 2.26
C ASP A 818 -4.37 -34.01 1.91
N CYS A 819 -3.40 -33.50 1.16
CA CYS A 819 -2.17 -34.23 0.83
C CYS A 819 -1.31 -34.54 2.07
N CYS A 820 -1.19 -33.60 3.01
CA CYS A 820 -0.55 -33.85 4.30
C CYS A 820 -1.28 -34.96 5.09
N LYS A 821 -2.61 -34.93 5.16
CA LYS A 821 -3.41 -35.98 5.83
C LYS A 821 -3.22 -37.34 5.16
N ALA A 822 -3.24 -37.39 3.83
CA ALA A 822 -3.02 -38.62 3.05
C ALA A 822 -1.60 -39.19 3.28
N LEU A 823 -0.56 -38.37 3.18
CA LEU A 823 0.82 -38.81 3.43
C LEU A 823 1.05 -39.24 4.89
N SER A 824 0.47 -38.54 5.87
CA SER A 824 0.48 -38.97 7.27
C SER A 824 -0.28 -40.29 7.48
N TRP A 825 -1.42 -40.49 6.81
CA TRP A 825 -2.17 -41.74 6.87
C TRP A 825 -1.37 -42.90 6.26
N ILE A 826 -0.75 -42.72 5.09
CA ILE A 826 0.10 -43.72 4.43
C ILE A 826 1.31 -44.08 5.29
N ARG A 827 1.96 -43.09 5.92
CA ARG A 827 3.11 -43.33 6.82
C ARG A 827 2.75 -44.03 8.12
N ASN A 828 1.51 -43.85 8.62
CA ASN A 828 1.03 -44.51 9.83
C ASN A 828 0.37 -45.88 9.56
N ASN A 829 -0.12 -46.11 8.34
CA ASN A 829 -0.78 -47.33 7.88
C ASN A 829 0.01 -47.97 6.73
N SER A 830 1.34 -47.97 6.83
CA SER A 830 2.23 -48.59 5.85
C SER A 830 2.06 -50.11 5.91
N ILE A 831 1.16 -50.63 5.08
CA ILE A 831 0.78 -52.04 5.01
C ILE A 831 2.02 -52.91 4.78
N ILE A 832 2.21 -53.93 5.63
CA ILE A 832 3.16 -55.02 5.38
C ILE A 832 2.67 -55.75 4.13
N ALA A 833 3.43 -55.64 3.04
CA ALA A 833 2.94 -55.92 1.70
C ALA A 833 2.95 -57.42 1.35
N GLU A 834 1.88 -58.14 1.68
CA GLU A 834 1.60 -59.49 1.16
C GLU A 834 0.16 -59.66 0.60
N ASP A 835 -0.89 -59.27 1.34
CA ASP A 835 -2.28 -59.67 1.00
C ASP A 835 -3.07 -58.80 0.00
N VAL A 836 -2.60 -57.62 -0.40
CA VAL A 836 -3.43 -56.67 -1.20
C VAL A 836 -3.44 -56.99 -2.71
N LEU A 837 -2.57 -57.89 -3.19
CA LEU A 837 -2.33 -58.15 -4.61
C LEU A 837 -3.39 -59.05 -5.30
N GLN A 838 -4.61 -59.16 -4.74
CA GLN A 838 -5.74 -59.91 -5.32
C GLN A 838 -6.99 -59.06 -5.63
N LEU A 839 -6.98 -57.73 -5.39
CA LEU A 839 -8.13 -56.85 -5.61
C LEU A 839 -7.80 -55.55 -6.39
N LEU A 840 -6.85 -55.65 -7.32
CA LEU A 840 -6.62 -54.72 -8.43
C LEU A 840 -6.56 -55.51 -9.75
#